data_AF-A0A1V5GKX0-F1
#
_entry.id   AF-A0A1V5GKX0-F1
#
_cell.length_a   1.000
_cell.length_b   1.000
_cell.length_c   1.000
_cell.angle_alpha   90.00
_cell.angle_beta   90.00
_cell.angle_gamma   90.00
#
_symmetry.space_group_name_H-M   'P 1'
#
loop_
_entity.id
_entity.type
_entity.pdbx_description
1 polymer ?
#
loop_
_entity_poly.entity_id
_entity_poly.type
_entity_poly.pdbx_seq_one_letter_code
_entity_poly.pdbx_strand_id
1 'polypeptide(L)'
;MKKMLSLMMSAALLTGTVPFVPLQTNAAGNQYEFEKGSIMNKGENKAELVSVKGASGGKAVDLKDGGNSVNVNVDAESGMHRITFRYCQPYDEDGKYQNIIVNGKNIGEIFCEYTGDGQFKTVSVNANLKQGENDITVEASWGWTYFDCLLIEKGEFSSYTGGGKLSNPKASAQAQSLYNFLCDTYGNHVISGQQESTWMGSEDYEFDIIKNASGKYPALRGLDYMGDDFSGCNRRAKKWYDKGGIVTICWHCGSDFSGSHTESLASDLNWNAALTEGTAEYNALIAGMDKGAKALKELQKQGVPVVWRPFHEFDGKWFWWGKGGADNFKKLWRIMYDRYTNYWGLDNLIWSLGYCGDVNGGWYPGDQYVDIIGSDTYVDHTDSLSSMYNKTAQVTKKPVCLHENGPIPDPEKMKNDGAKWLWFMTWHTSFIDSSPFNTASYLKRIYNSDYMLTLDELPDVYHYGSTASFSDSEPVFNIATAEAVKGDINGDGEVNVADAVILEKYLHGDRNVKMKDWKTADICEDSRLDVFDMIGMRKLLSTPSAPTITEPSTPVVTPNTEHSSAKVSIAGSKFMVNGKELWINGVNTPWQNWNDFEGRMDEVFWDKEFARLEADNINCTRIWVNCNGEGVVQLDDSGKIKSINQGHWNDLDKLFKIAEKHHVYVMPTILSFDHFKSENTGAGR
;
A
#
# COMPACT_ATOMS: atom_id res chain seq x y z
N MET A 1 52.04 -11.48 26.35
CA MET A 1 52.57 -11.13 27.69
C MET A 1 51.49 -10.36 28.46
N LYS A 2 51.06 -10.92 29.60
CA LYS A 2 50.62 -10.29 30.87
C LYS A 2 49.69 -9.04 30.77
N LYS A 3 48.58 -8.89 31.50
CA LYS A 3 48.01 -9.57 32.67
C LYS A 3 46.70 -8.82 33.05
N MET A 4 45.75 -9.58 33.61
CA MET A 4 44.83 -9.25 34.73
C MET A 4 43.75 -8.15 34.52
N LEU A 5 42.44 -8.47 34.47
CA LEU A 5 41.53 -8.91 35.57
C LEU A 5 41.60 -8.03 36.82
N SER A 6 40.46 -7.42 37.24
CA SER A 6 39.93 -7.55 38.62
C SER A 6 38.82 -6.54 38.99
N LEU A 7 37.58 -7.05 39.12
CA LEU A 7 36.62 -6.90 40.26
C LEU A 7 35.99 -5.52 40.55
N MET A 8 34.74 -5.37 41.05
CA MET A 8 33.68 -6.30 41.48
C MET A 8 32.32 -5.57 41.57
N MET A 9 31.26 -6.37 41.51
CA MET A 9 29.83 -6.08 41.78
C MET A 9 29.52 -5.43 43.14
N SER A 10 28.40 -4.68 43.20
CA SER A 10 27.31 -4.75 44.21
C SER A 10 26.22 -3.74 43.80
N ALA A 11 25.11 -4.13 43.16
CA ALA A 11 23.85 -4.67 43.69
C ALA A 11 22.80 -3.61 44.16
N ALA A 12 21.70 -3.51 43.38
CA ALA A 12 20.27 -3.36 43.74
C ALA A 12 19.85 -2.17 44.66
N LEU A 13 18.97 -1.22 44.29
CA LEU A 13 17.49 -1.20 44.06
C LEU A 13 17.10 0.31 44.13
N LEU A 14 16.25 0.98 43.34
CA LEU A 14 14.80 0.87 43.13
C LEU A 14 14.34 2.00 42.16
N THR A 15 13.46 1.65 41.22
CA THR A 15 12.32 2.41 40.63
C THR A 15 12.45 3.83 40.09
N GLY A 16 12.02 4.01 38.83
CA GLY A 16 11.49 5.28 38.29
C GLY A 16 11.42 5.32 36.76
N THR A 17 10.26 5.04 36.19
CA THR A 17 9.93 5.12 34.76
C THR A 17 10.07 6.52 34.17
N VAL A 18 10.77 6.69 33.03
CA VAL A 18 10.72 7.87 32.15
C VAL A 18 10.79 7.41 30.68
N PRO A 19 9.96 7.93 29.77
CA PRO A 19 9.81 7.41 28.40
C PRO A 19 11.03 7.67 27.51
N PHE A 20 11.30 6.71 26.62
CA PHE A 20 12.38 6.73 25.64
C PHE A 20 12.23 7.89 24.65
N VAL A 21 13.17 8.83 24.71
CA VAL A 21 13.59 9.67 23.59
C VAL A 21 14.70 8.91 22.85
N PRO A 22 14.62 8.67 21.53
CA PRO A 22 15.80 8.29 20.77
C PRO A 22 16.68 9.53 20.60
N LEU A 23 17.79 9.55 21.34
CA LEU A 23 18.90 10.47 21.18
C LEU A 23 19.54 10.30 19.80
N GLN A 24 19.79 11.43 19.15
CA GLN A 24 20.66 11.60 17.98
C GLN A 24 22.02 10.93 18.17
N THR A 25 22.50 10.24 17.14
CA THR A 25 23.92 9.98 16.94
C THR A 25 24.47 10.92 15.88
N ASN A 26 25.49 11.68 16.27
CA ASN A 26 26.24 12.64 15.45
C ASN A 26 26.88 12.00 14.22
N ALA A 27 26.58 12.55 13.04
CA ALA A 27 27.54 12.73 11.96
C ALA A 27 27.69 14.24 11.72
N ALA A 28 28.60 14.89 12.46
CA ALA A 28 28.85 16.33 12.40
C ALA A 28 29.58 16.80 11.11
N GLY A 29 29.44 16.06 10.00
CA GLY A 29 30.16 16.32 8.75
C GLY A 29 29.40 17.16 7.71
N ASN A 30 28.06 17.17 7.75
CA ASN A 30 27.25 17.72 6.65
C ASN A 30 26.19 18.75 7.09
N GLN A 31 26.32 19.33 8.28
CA GLN A 31 25.40 20.35 8.78
C GLN A 31 25.94 21.76 8.54
N TYR A 32 25.16 22.58 7.85
CA TYR A 32 25.47 23.96 7.51
C TYR A 32 24.43 24.87 8.17
N GLU A 33 24.92 25.70 9.08
CA GLU A 33 24.10 26.63 9.86
C GLU A 33 23.74 27.87 9.04
N PHE A 34 22.46 28.22 8.97
CA PHE A 34 22.04 29.42 8.23
C PHE A 34 22.51 30.71 8.91
N GLU A 35 22.79 30.71 10.22
CA GLU A 35 23.39 31.88 10.88
C GLU A 35 24.82 32.20 10.44
N LYS A 36 25.48 31.28 9.74
CA LYS A 36 26.80 31.49 9.13
C LYS A 36 26.70 31.89 7.65
N GLY A 37 25.49 31.93 7.11
CA GLY A 37 25.19 32.31 5.75
C GLY A 37 25.16 33.82 5.51
N SER A 38 24.83 34.19 4.27
CA SER A 38 24.59 35.58 3.87
C SER A 38 23.09 35.84 3.71
N ILE A 39 22.61 36.95 4.30
CA ILE A 39 21.21 37.38 4.23
C ILE A 39 21.09 38.50 3.20
N MET A 40 20.11 38.39 2.30
CA MET A 40 19.70 39.46 1.39
C MET A 40 18.26 39.88 1.66
N ASN A 41 18.00 41.18 1.64
CA ASN A 41 16.71 41.76 1.94
C ASN A 41 16.18 42.53 0.72
N LYS A 42 14.98 42.17 0.26
CA LYS A 42 14.26 42.85 -0.83
C LYS A 42 12.90 43.40 -0.39
N GLY A 43 12.32 42.89 0.71
CA GLY A 43 11.04 43.33 1.26
C GLY A 43 11.15 44.41 2.34
N GLU A 44 10.00 44.90 2.80
CA GLU A 44 9.90 45.92 3.85
C GLU A 44 10.26 45.35 5.22
N ASN A 45 9.70 44.17 5.55
CA ASN A 45 10.09 43.36 6.69
C ASN A 45 11.32 42.53 6.34
N LYS A 46 12.47 42.90 6.92
CA LYS A 46 13.76 42.26 6.66
C LYS A 46 13.84 40.89 7.31
N ALA A 47 14.55 39.98 6.65
CA ALA A 47 15.09 38.79 7.26
C ALA A 47 16.20 39.14 8.26
N GLU A 48 16.17 38.48 9.40
CA GLU A 48 17.05 38.77 10.53
C GLU A 48 17.45 37.52 11.29
N LEU A 49 18.61 37.57 11.93
CA LEU A 49 19.09 36.51 12.78
C LEU A 49 18.50 36.66 14.18
N VAL A 50 17.75 35.66 14.65
CA VAL A 50 17.04 35.68 15.93
C VAL A 50 17.43 34.51 16.81
N SER A 51 17.34 34.70 18.12
CA SER A 51 17.48 33.60 19.08
C SER A 51 16.18 32.82 19.15
N VAL A 52 16.22 31.53 18.81
CA VAL A 52 15.04 30.65 18.81
C VAL A 52 15.31 29.45 19.70
N LYS A 53 14.41 29.19 20.64
CA LYS A 53 14.51 28.00 21.51
C LYS A 53 14.35 26.75 20.65
N GLY A 54 15.33 25.84 20.72
CA GLY A 54 15.33 24.59 19.95
C GLY A 54 16.13 24.64 18.64
N ALA A 55 16.69 25.79 18.24
CA ALA A 55 17.65 25.91 17.15
C ALA A 55 18.98 25.21 17.48
N SER A 56 19.67 24.60 16.50
CA SER A 56 20.93 23.85 16.71
C SER A 56 22.06 24.74 17.23
N GLY A 57 22.20 25.94 16.66
CA GLY A 57 23.14 26.97 17.12
C GLY A 57 22.55 27.94 18.17
N GLY A 58 21.32 27.70 18.62
CA GLY A 58 20.55 28.62 19.46
C GLY A 58 20.01 29.86 18.72
N LYS A 59 20.24 29.95 17.40
CA LYS A 59 19.74 31.00 16.52
C LYS A 59 19.23 30.43 15.22
N ALA A 60 18.32 31.14 14.57
CA ALA A 60 17.81 30.83 13.24
C ALA A 60 17.61 32.13 12.47
N VAL A 61 17.55 32.05 11.14
CA VAL A 61 17.18 33.20 10.29
C VAL A 61 15.66 33.24 10.17
N ASP A 62 15.06 34.32 10.67
CA ASP A 62 13.65 34.65 10.47
C ASP A 62 13.49 35.22 9.06
N LEU A 63 13.00 34.41 8.14
CA LEU A 63 12.79 34.80 6.76
C LEU A 63 11.38 35.37 6.61
N LYS A 64 11.23 36.70 6.47
CA LYS A 64 9.93 37.41 6.46
C LYS A 64 9.38 37.64 5.05
N ASP A 65 9.46 38.86 4.51
CA ASP A 65 8.80 39.19 3.24
C ASP A 65 9.37 38.44 2.04
N GLY A 66 8.52 38.24 1.01
CA GLY A 66 8.88 37.65 -0.27
C GLY A 66 10.10 38.31 -0.92
N GLY A 67 10.98 37.49 -1.49
CA GLY A 67 12.24 37.92 -2.11
C GLY A 67 13.40 38.18 -1.14
N ASN A 68 13.18 38.19 0.18
CA ASN A 68 14.28 38.05 1.14
C ASN A 68 14.90 36.65 1.00
N SER A 69 16.19 36.49 1.28
CA SER A 69 16.83 35.18 1.17
C SER A 69 17.94 34.99 2.18
N VAL A 70 18.19 33.73 2.53
CA VAL A 70 19.40 33.31 3.22
C VAL A 70 20.14 32.29 2.36
N ASN A 71 21.43 32.53 2.13
CA ASN A 71 22.32 31.66 1.37
C ASN A 71 23.40 31.09 2.28
N VAL A 72 23.70 29.80 2.14
CA VAL A 72 24.88 29.18 2.71
C VAL A 72 25.66 28.46 1.61
N ASN A 73 26.99 28.53 1.68
CA ASN A 73 27.86 27.82 0.76
C ASN A 73 28.18 26.44 1.34
N VAL A 74 27.99 25.40 0.52
CA VAL A 74 28.17 23.99 0.92
C VAL A 74 29.20 23.33 0.03
N ASP A 75 30.11 22.57 0.62
CA ASP A 75 31.08 21.79 -0.14
C ASP A 75 30.51 20.39 -0.39
N ALA A 76 30.47 19.95 -1.65
CA ALA A 76 29.86 18.68 -2.03
C ALA A 76 30.66 17.98 -3.12
N GLU A 77 30.54 16.66 -3.18
CA GLU A 77 30.99 15.92 -4.35
C GLU A 77 30.02 16.17 -5.53
N SER A 78 30.46 15.95 -6.77
CA SER A 78 29.53 16.02 -7.89
C SER A 78 28.48 14.90 -7.82
N GLY A 79 27.23 15.24 -8.14
CA GLY A 79 26.12 14.29 -8.30
C GLY A 79 24.89 14.63 -7.45
N MET A 80 23.96 13.69 -7.39
CA MET A 80 22.68 13.85 -6.69
C MET A 80 22.88 13.92 -5.17
N HIS A 81 22.28 14.92 -4.55
CA HIS A 81 22.24 15.12 -3.11
C HIS A 81 20.81 15.37 -2.63
N ARG A 82 20.50 14.90 -1.44
CA ARG A 82 19.33 15.32 -0.67
C ARG A 82 19.77 16.47 0.21
N ILE A 83 19.05 17.58 0.12
CA ILE A 83 19.22 18.76 0.94
C ILE A 83 18.04 18.80 1.89
N THR A 84 18.30 18.62 3.18
CA THR A 84 17.28 18.60 4.24
C THR A 84 17.36 19.89 5.03
N PHE A 85 16.32 20.70 4.99
CA PHE A 85 16.21 21.97 5.71
C PHE A 85 15.51 21.74 7.05
N ARG A 86 16.10 22.26 8.13
CA ARG A 86 15.48 22.33 9.45
C ARG A 86 14.85 23.70 9.65
N TYR A 87 13.55 23.72 9.91
CA TYR A 87 12.75 24.94 9.94
C TYR A 87 11.74 24.95 11.10
N CYS A 88 11.30 26.14 11.49
CA CYS A 88 10.18 26.39 12.41
C CYS A 88 9.22 27.37 11.72
N GLN A 89 7.96 26.99 11.56
CA GLN A 89 6.92 27.81 10.93
C GLN A 89 5.77 27.98 11.93
N PRO A 90 5.76 29.07 12.73
CA PRO A 90 4.71 29.31 13.72
C PRO A 90 3.67 30.35 13.29
N TYR A 91 3.81 30.92 12.08
CA TYR A 91 3.03 32.09 11.69
C TYR A 91 1.65 31.76 11.11
N ASP A 92 1.47 30.57 10.54
CA ASP A 92 0.25 30.25 9.82
C ASP A 92 -0.04 28.75 9.90
N GLU A 93 -1.25 28.40 10.37
CA GLU A 93 -1.69 27.01 10.52
C GLU A 93 -1.77 26.27 9.17
N ASP A 94 -1.94 27.00 8.05
CA ASP A 94 -1.95 26.44 6.69
C ASP A 94 -0.54 26.28 6.09
N GLY A 95 0.52 26.61 6.84
CA GLY A 95 1.91 26.48 6.40
C GLY A 95 2.36 27.55 5.39
N LYS A 96 3.62 27.47 4.95
CA LYS A 96 4.26 28.47 4.06
C LYS A 96 5.18 27.83 3.03
N TYR A 97 5.14 28.33 1.80
CA TYR A 97 6.08 27.94 0.75
C TYR A 97 7.33 28.80 0.76
N GLN A 98 8.47 28.19 0.41
CA GLN A 98 9.76 28.86 0.22
C GLN A 98 10.45 28.35 -1.04
N ASN A 99 11.10 29.23 -1.80
CA ASN A 99 11.88 28.89 -2.98
C ASN A 99 13.25 28.34 -2.58
N ILE A 100 13.68 27.26 -3.23
CA ILE A 100 15.03 26.73 -3.12
C ILE A 100 15.79 27.05 -4.39
N ILE A 101 16.92 27.73 -4.23
CA ILE A 101 17.81 28.11 -5.33
C ILE A 101 19.17 27.45 -5.09
N VAL A 102 19.63 26.67 -6.06
CA VAL A 102 20.92 26.00 -6.04
C VAL A 102 21.79 26.55 -7.17
N ASN A 103 22.96 27.10 -6.84
CA ASN A 103 23.89 27.71 -7.79
C ASN A 103 23.22 28.75 -8.71
N GLY A 104 22.30 29.55 -8.17
CA GLY A 104 21.56 30.59 -8.90
C GLY A 104 20.37 30.08 -9.72
N LYS A 105 20.12 28.77 -9.76
CA LYS A 105 18.94 28.18 -10.41
C LYS A 105 17.87 27.83 -9.37
N ASN A 106 16.65 28.35 -9.53
CA ASN A 106 15.51 27.90 -8.72
C ASN A 106 15.18 26.45 -9.09
N ILE A 107 15.23 25.55 -8.10
CA ILE A 107 14.99 24.11 -8.27
C ILE A 107 13.64 23.65 -7.72
N GLY A 108 12.83 24.58 -7.23
CA GLY A 108 11.48 24.37 -6.75
C GLY A 108 11.23 24.96 -5.38
N GLU A 109 10.02 24.72 -4.88
CA GLU A 109 9.61 25.18 -3.55
C GLU A 109 9.56 24.02 -2.56
N ILE A 110 9.85 24.33 -1.29
CA ILE A 110 9.53 23.50 -0.15
C ILE A 110 8.28 24.03 0.53
N PHE A 111 7.44 23.11 1.01
CA PHE A 111 6.34 23.45 1.90
C PHE A 111 6.75 23.27 3.36
N CYS A 112 6.70 24.36 4.12
CA CYS A 112 6.93 24.37 5.55
C CYS A 112 5.59 24.30 6.29
N GLU A 113 5.21 23.11 6.75
CA GLU A 113 4.02 22.91 7.59
C GLU A 113 4.10 23.70 8.89
N TYR A 114 2.94 24.07 9.45
CA TYR A 114 2.86 24.62 10.79
C TYR A 114 3.54 23.70 11.82
N THR A 115 4.41 24.30 12.64
CA THR A 115 5.13 23.63 13.71
C THR A 115 4.66 24.08 15.09
N GLY A 116 4.10 25.29 15.19
CA GLY A 116 3.97 26.01 16.45
C GLY A 116 5.29 26.62 16.91
N ASP A 117 5.21 27.50 17.90
CA ASP A 117 6.35 28.30 18.35
C ASP A 117 7.47 27.44 18.98
N GLY A 118 8.72 27.68 18.55
CA GLY A 118 9.91 26.97 19.01
C GLY A 118 9.99 25.47 18.69
N GLN A 119 9.09 24.95 17.83
CA GLN A 119 9.11 23.56 17.38
C GLN A 119 9.72 23.49 15.98
N PHE A 120 10.62 22.54 15.76
CA PHE A 120 11.31 22.39 14.48
C PHE A 120 10.90 21.10 13.77
N LYS A 121 10.70 21.21 12.46
CA LYS A 121 10.52 20.09 11.53
C LYS A 121 11.60 20.13 10.46
N THR A 122 11.64 19.10 9.63
CA THR A 122 12.54 19.01 8.48
C THR A 122 11.76 18.81 7.19
N VAL A 123 12.21 19.44 6.11
CA VAL A 123 11.72 19.20 4.75
C VAL A 123 12.91 19.01 3.82
N SER A 124 12.81 18.11 2.86
CA SER A 124 13.92 17.75 1.98
C SER A 124 13.60 17.97 0.51
N VAL A 125 14.60 18.38 -0.25
CA VAL A 125 14.60 18.38 -1.72
C VAL A 125 15.80 17.61 -2.23
N ASN A 126 15.74 17.15 -3.47
CA ASN A 126 16.89 16.55 -4.12
C ASN A 126 17.41 17.51 -5.21
N ALA A 127 18.73 17.61 -5.33
CA ALA A 127 19.39 18.46 -6.31
C ALA A 127 20.73 17.86 -6.73
N ASN A 128 21.11 18.06 -7.99
CA ASN A 128 22.48 17.81 -8.43
C ASN A 128 23.41 18.94 -7.97
N LEU A 129 24.46 18.59 -7.24
CA LEU A 129 25.51 19.50 -6.82
C LEU A 129 26.76 19.30 -7.70
N LYS A 130 27.49 20.38 -7.93
CA LYS A 130 28.80 20.33 -8.62
C LYS A 130 29.89 19.94 -7.62
N GLN A 131 31.01 19.39 -8.10
CA GLN A 131 32.17 19.16 -7.25
C GLN A 131 32.65 20.49 -6.65
N GLY A 132 32.87 20.52 -5.33
CA GLY A 132 33.34 21.69 -4.59
C GLY A 132 32.20 22.53 -4.02
N GLU A 133 32.42 23.84 -3.96
CA GLU A 133 31.49 24.81 -3.38
C GLU A 133 30.19 24.97 -4.20
N ASN A 134 29.04 24.86 -3.54
CA ASN A 134 27.71 25.08 -4.09
C ASN A 134 26.95 26.12 -3.26
N ASP A 135 26.24 27.02 -3.93
CA ASP A 135 25.39 28.00 -3.26
C ASP A 135 24.00 27.42 -3.03
N ILE A 136 23.58 27.26 -1.77
CA ILE A 136 22.24 26.82 -1.40
C ILE A 136 21.50 27.98 -0.75
N THR A 137 20.46 28.46 -1.42
CA THR A 137 19.68 29.62 -0.99
C THR A 137 18.24 29.22 -0.75
N VAL A 138 17.71 29.64 0.41
CA VAL A 138 16.27 29.68 0.66
C VAL A 138 15.82 31.11 0.43
N GLU A 139 14.98 31.33 -0.58
CA GLU A 139 14.36 32.62 -0.87
C GLU A 139 12.88 32.58 -0.46
N ALA A 140 12.44 33.63 0.23
CA ALA A 140 11.08 33.78 0.70
C ALA A 140 10.13 33.78 -0.50
N SER A 141 9.28 32.77 -0.60
CA SER A 141 8.10 32.81 -1.48
C SER A 141 6.97 33.47 -0.71
N TRP A 142 6.35 32.72 0.21
CA TRP A 142 5.43 33.29 1.19
C TRP A 142 6.18 33.78 2.43
N GLY A 143 7.39 33.25 2.67
CA GLY A 143 8.23 33.68 3.77
C GLY A 143 7.60 33.36 5.13
N TRP A 144 7.78 34.23 6.12
CA TRP A 144 7.39 34.05 7.52
C TRP A 144 7.70 32.64 8.04
N THR A 145 8.98 32.26 8.02
CA THR A 145 9.49 30.95 8.45
C THR A 145 10.92 31.10 8.98
N TYR A 146 11.22 30.46 10.13
CA TYR A 146 12.57 30.39 10.66
C TYR A 146 13.35 29.23 10.02
N PHE A 147 14.56 29.50 9.53
CA PHE A 147 15.50 28.50 9.02
C PHE A 147 16.73 28.40 9.92
N ASP A 148 17.01 27.21 10.42
CA ASP A 148 18.05 26.92 11.41
C ASP A 148 19.32 26.41 10.71
N CYS A 149 19.26 25.19 10.19
CA CYS A 149 20.36 24.58 9.45
C CYS A 149 19.85 23.80 8.23
N LEU A 150 20.78 23.41 7.37
CA LEU A 150 20.57 22.38 6.36
C LEU A 150 21.55 21.23 6.53
N LEU A 151 21.14 20.05 6.08
CA LEU A 151 21.98 18.87 5.92
C LEU A 151 22.09 18.52 4.44
N ILE A 152 23.30 18.15 3.99
CA ILE A 152 23.49 17.56 2.66
C ILE A 152 23.83 16.07 2.79
N GLU A 153 23.20 15.25 1.97
CA GLU A 153 23.47 13.81 1.91
C GLU A 153 23.68 13.43 0.45
N LYS A 154 24.85 12.87 0.12
CA LYS A 154 25.08 12.31 -1.22
C LYS A 154 24.36 10.98 -1.34
N GLY A 155 23.67 10.77 -2.47
CA GLY A 155 23.05 9.48 -2.73
C GLY A 155 22.08 9.48 -3.89
N GLU A 156 21.70 8.28 -4.30
CA GLU A 156 20.59 8.06 -5.21
C GLU A 156 19.30 7.99 -4.39
N PHE A 157 18.65 9.14 -4.26
CA PHE A 157 17.35 9.21 -3.62
C PHE A 157 16.29 8.83 -4.66
N SER A 158 16.07 7.52 -4.81
CA SER A 158 14.86 7.02 -5.47
C SER A 158 13.65 7.33 -4.58
N SER A 159 12.59 7.82 -5.18
CA SER A 159 11.40 8.31 -4.47
C SER A 159 10.45 7.18 -4.05
N TYR A 160 10.71 5.93 -4.46
CA TYR A 160 9.89 4.78 -4.09
C TYR A 160 10.73 3.52 -3.84
N THR A 161 10.90 3.15 -2.57
CA THR A 161 11.43 1.85 -2.12
C THR A 161 10.30 0.93 -1.62
N GLY A 162 9.04 1.31 -1.85
CA GLY A 162 7.86 0.81 -1.15
C GLY A 162 7.40 -0.60 -1.51
N GLY A 163 8.13 -1.31 -2.39
CA GLY A 163 7.78 -2.67 -2.83
C GLY A 163 6.37 -2.70 -3.40
N GLY A 164 6.23 -2.34 -4.68
CA GLY A 164 4.99 -2.09 -5.42
C GLY A 164 3.77 -2.81 -4.85
N LYS A 165 3.03 -2.16 -3.96
CA LYS A 165 1.72 -2.64 -3.49
C LYS A 165 0.68 -1.60 -3.83
N LEU A 166 -0.35 -2.04 -4.53
CA LEU A 166 -1.52 -1.22 -4.79
C LEU A 166 -2.31 -1.01 -3.49
N SER A 167 -2.95 0.16 -3.41
CA SER A 167 -3.91 0.57 -2.39
C SER A 167 -5.07 -0.41 -2.25
N ASN A 168 -5.47 -1.07 -3.35
CA ASN A 168 -6.40 -2.17 -3.33
C ASN A 168 -5.69 -3.50 -2.97
N PRO A 169 -5.90 -4.07 -1.76
CA PRO A 169 -5.27 -5.33 -1.35
C PRO A 169 -5.78 -6.55 -2.14
N LYS A 170 -6.87 -6.40 -2.91
CA LYS A 170 -7.44 -7.42 -3.78
C LYS A 170 -7.14 -7.15 -5.26
N ALA A 171 -6.15 -6.31 -5.56
CA ALA A 171 -5.78 -6.02 -6.95
C ALA A 171 -5.48 -7.31 -7.72
N SER A 172 -5.90 -7.32 -8.98
CA SER A 172 -5.62 -8.39 -9.94
C SER A 172 -4.12 -8.54 -10.16
N ALA A 173 -3.68 -9.74 -10.52
CA ALA A 173 -2.27 -10.02 -10.78
C ALA A 173 -1.71 -9.09 -11.87
N GLN A 174 -2.48 -8.83 -12.93
CA GLN A 174 -2.06 -7.97 -14.03
C GLN A 174 -1.92 -6.50 -13.63
N ALA A 175 -2.84 -5.98 -12.80
CA ALA A 175 -2.70 -4.62 -12.27
C ALA A 175 -1.50 -4.50 -11.33
N GLN A 176 -1.27 -5.52 -10.50
CA GLN A 176 -0.12 -5.56 -9.61
C GLN A 176 1.20 -5.69 -10.38
N SER A 177 1.27 -6.50 -11.44
CA SER A 177 2.43 -6.60 -12.33
C SER A 177 2.71 -5.29 -13.05
N LEU A 178 1.68 -4.63 -13.58
CA LEU A 178 1.83 -3.31 -14.19
C LEU A 178 2.37 -2.32 -13.16
N TYR A 179 1.81 -2.29 -11.95
CA TYR A 179 2.30 -1.39 -10.91
C TYR A 179 3.75 -1.67 -10.50
N ASN A 180 4.16 -2.94 -10.42
CA ASN A 180 5.57 -3.30 -10.18
C ASN A 180 6.49 -2.73 -11.27
N PHE A 181 6.12 -2.91 -12.54
CA PHE A 181 6.86 -2.33 -13.66
C PHE A 181 6.96 -0.80 -13.54
N LEU A 182 5.85 -0.13 -13.21
CA LEU A 182 5.84 1.32 -13.01
C LEU A 182 6.77 1.74 -11.88
N CYS A 183 6.75 1.03 -10.75
CA CYS A 183 7.63 1.29 -9.61
C CYS A 183 9.12 1.08 -9.96
N ASP A 184 9.46 0.01 -10.67
CA ASP A 184 10.84 -0.30 -11.07
C ASP A 184 11.35 0.65 -12.17
N THR A 185 10.44 1.17 -13.00
CA THR A 185 10.75 2.18 -14.02
C THR A 185 10.99 3.55 -13.39
N TYR A 186 10.27 3.87 -12.32
CA TYR A 186 10.26 5.19 -11.71
C TYR A 186 11.66 5.65 -11.25
N GLY A 187 12.12 6.75 -11.83
CA GLY A 187 13.45 7.32 -11.58
C GLY A 187 14.58 6.76 -12.43
N ASN A 188 14.33 5.71 -13.21
CA ASN A 188 15.29 5.11 -14.13
C ASN A 188 15.02 5.49 -15.59
N HIS A 189 13.75 5.53 -15.99
CA HIS A 189 13.30 5.94 -17.32
C HIS A 189 11.98 6.73 -17.22
N VAL A 190 11.57 7.34 -18.32
CA VAL A 190 10.24 7.95 -18.46
C VAL A 190 9.45 7.21 -19.54
N ILE A 191 8.23 6.80 -19.20
CA ILE A 191 7.32 6.16 -20.15
C ILE A 191 6.71 7.25 -21.05
N SER A 192 6.81 7.08 -22.35
CA SER A 192 6.22 8.00 -23.32
C SER A 192 4.71 7.81 -23.40
N GLY A 193 3.94 8.91 -23.33
CA GLY A 193 2.49 8.87 -23.34
C GLY A 193 1.86 9.91 -24.26
N GLN A 194 0.68 9.58 -24.80
CA GLN A 194 -0.11 10.45 -25.66
C GLN A 194 -1.60 10.28 -25.35
N GLN A 195 -2.31 11.39 -25.14
CA GLN A 195 -3.78 11.41 -25.10
C GLN A 195 -4.34 11.32 -26.53
N GLU A 196 -5.37 10.51 -26.73
CA GLU A 196 -6.09 10.44 -28.00
C GLU A 196 -7.09 11.59 -28.19
N SER A 197 -7.41 11.91 -29.44
CA SER A 197 -8.70 12.50 -29.80
C SER A 197 -9.51 11.52 -30.65
N THR A 198 -10.84 11.54 -30.50
CA THR A 198 -11.75 10.64 -31.24
C THR A 198 -12.47 11.33 -32.39
N TRP A 199 -12.33 12.64 -32.52
CA TRP A 199 -12.99 13.48 -33.53
C TRP A 199 -12.05 13.97 -34.65
N MET A 200 -10.76 13.65 -34.55
CA MET A 200 -9.80 13.92 -35.62
C MET A 200 -9.88 12.84 -36.70
N GLY A 201 -8.99 12.90 -37.70
CA GLY A 201 -9.09 12.08 -38.92
C GLY A 201 -9.09 10.56 -38.70
N SER A 202 -8.57 10.07 -37.57
CA SER A 202 -8.62 8.65 -37.18
C SER A 202 -8.53 8.52 -35.66
N GLU A 203 -8.88 7.35 -35.11
CA GLU A 203 -8.67 7.04 -33.69
C GLU A 203 -7.18 6.95 -33.31
N ASP A 204 -6.28 6.86 -34.30
CA ASP A 204 -4.84 6.78 -34.09
C ASP A 204 -4.14 8.09 -34.54
N TYR A 205 -4.88 9.19 -34.72
CA TYR A 205 -4.39 10.45 -35.33
C TYR A 205 -3.10 10.98 -34.68
N GLU A 206 -3.11 11.20 -33.36
CA GLU A 206 -1.94 11.67 -32.62
C GLU A 206 -0.79 10.65 -32.62
N PHE A 207 -1.13 9.36 -32.60
CA PHE A 207 -0.16 8.27 -32.60
C PHE A 207 0.57 8.18 -33.95
N ASP A 208 -0.13 8.44 -35.06
CA ASP A 208 0.43 8.47 -36.40
C ASP A 208 1.37 9.67 -36.59
N ILE A 209 1.08 10.83 -35.98
CA ILE A 209 2.01 11.98 -35.97
C ILE A 209 3.34 11.60 -35.34
N ILE A 210 3.30 10.97 -34.16
CA ILE A 210 4.50 10.50 -33.46
C ILE A 210 5.21 9.45 -34.31
N LYS A 211 4.48 8.44 -34.81
CA LYS A 211 5.06 7.36 -35.62
C LYS A 211 5.75 7.87 -36.88
N ASN A 212 5.14 8.82 -37.57
CA ASN A 212 5.70 9.42 -38.79
C ASN A 212 6.94 10.27 -38.50
N ALA A 213 6.98 10.95 -37.35
CA ALA A 213 8.12 11.77 -36.97
C ALA A 213 9.30 10.95 -36.44
N SER A 214 9.05 9.99 -35.54
CA SER A 214 10.08 9.29 -34.77
C SER A 214 10.35 7.86 -35.20
N GLY A 215 9.41 7.23 -35.91
CA GLY A 215 9.42 5.79 -36.17
C GLY A 215 8.96 4.93 -34.99
N LYS A 216 8.54 5.53 -33.88
CA LYS A 216 8.15 4.85 -32.62
C LYS A 216 6.70 5.15 -32.27
N TYR A 217 6.07 4.32 -31.43
CA TYR A 217 4.78 4.62 -30.81
C TYR A 217 4.98 4.96 -29.32
N PRO A 218 4.18 5.84 -28.71
CA PRO A 218 4.19 6.02 -27.26
C PRO A 218 3.90 4.70 -26.56
N ALA A 219 4.43 4.50 -25.36
CA ALA A 219 4.17 3.31 -24.55
C ALA A 219 2.77 3.35 -23.89
N LEU A 220 2.32 4.54 -23.50
CA LEU A 220 1.07 4.79 -22.79
C LEU A 220 0.06 5.53 -23.68
N ARG A 221 -1.19 5.05 -23.68
CA ARG A 221 -2.33 5.70 -24.35
C ARG A 221 -3.30 6.23 -23.32
N GLY A 222 -3.55 7.53 -23.39
CA GLY A 222 -4.58 8.21 -22.63
C GLY A 222 -5.91 8.20 -23.36
N LEU A 223 -6.97 7.80 -22.66
CA LEU A 223 -8.35 7.80 -23.13
C LEU A 223 -9.26 8.54 -22.14
N ASP A 224 -10.48 8.85 -22.57
CA ASP A 224 -11.47 9.55 -21.77
C ASP A 224 -12.85 8.89 -21.94
N TYR A 225 -13.61 8.77 -20.85
CA TYR A 225 -15.02 8.33 -20.86
C TYR A 225 -16.03 9.46 -21.13
N MET A 226 -15.55 10.66 -21.47
CA MET A 226 -16.41 11.78 -21.84
C MET A 226 -17.34 11.46 -23.00
N GLY A 227 -18.46 12.19 -23.05
CA GLY A 227 -19.51 12.00 -24.05
C GLY A 227 -20.25 10.67 -23.91
N ASP A 228 -20.13 10.00 -22.76
CA ASP A 228 -20.64 8.65 -22.51
C ASP A 228 -20.11 7.60 -23.53
N ASP A 229 -18.94 7.83 -24.15
CA ASP A 229 -18.29 6.89 -25.09
C ASP A 229 -17.60 5.71 -24.37
N PHE A 230 -18.31 5.03 -23.48
CA PHE A 230 -17.78 3.89 -22.73
C PHE A 230 -17.34 2.75 -23.66
N SER A 231 -18.18 2.40 -24.64
CA SER A 231 -17.94 1.25 -25.52
C SER A 231 -16.81 1.49 -26.52
N GLY A 232 -16.72 2.71 -27.09
CA GLY A 232 -15.63 3.08 -27.98
C GLY A 232 -14.31 3.18 -27.22
N CYS A 233 -14.32 3.82 -26.05
CA CYS A 233 -13.16 3.91 -25.17
C CYS A 233 -12.65 2.51 -24.78
N ASN A 234 -13.53 1.63 -24.30
CA ASN A 234 -13.17 0.25 -23.94
C ASN A 234 -12.58 -0.54 -25.11
N ARG A 235 -13.13 -0.39 -26.32
CA ARG A 235 -12.58 -1.01 -27.53
C ARG A 235 -11.14 -0.53 -27.80
N ARG A 236 -10.90 0.78 -27.75
CA ARG A 236 -9.57 1.37 -28.00
C ARG A 236 -8.56 1.00 -26.91
N ALA A 237 -9.00 1.02 -25.65
CA ALA A 237 -8.22 0.54 -24.50
C ALA A 237 -7.79 -0.92 -24.71
N LYS A 238 -8.71 -1.81 -25.07
CA LYS A 238 -8.41 -3.21 -25.35
C LYS A 238 -7.45 -3.38 -26.53
N LYS A 239 -7.66 -2.64 -27.62
CA LYS A 239 -6.78 -2.64 -28.80
C LYS A 239 -5.34 -2.24 -28.42
N TRP A 240 -5.17 -1.29 -27.50
CA TRP A 240 -3.86 -0.85 -27.05
C TRP A 240 -3.20 -1.85 -26.10
N TYR A 241 -3.98 -2.36 -25.14
CA TYR A 241 -3.58 -3.46 -24.25
C TYR A 241 -3.08 -4.67 -25.05
N ASP A 242 -3.76 -5.06 -26.13
CA ASP A 242 -3.38 -6.19 -26.99
C ASP A 242 -2.05 -5.98 -27.74
N LYS A 243 -1.57 -4.74 -27.81
CA LYS A 243 -0.23 -4.41 -28.33
C LYS A 243 0.85 -4.42 -27.24
N GLY A 244 0.49 -4.72 -25.99
CA GLY A 244 1.36 -4.62 -24.81
C GLY A 244 1.48 -3.20 -24.24
N GLY A 245 0.68 -2.25 -24.73
CA GLY A 245 0.76 -0.85 -24.33
C GLY A 245 -0.06 -0.54 -23.08
N ILE A 246 0.39 0.44 -22.29
CA ILE A 246 -0.23 0.83 -21.02
C ILE A 246 -1.48 1.69 -21.28
N VAL A 247 -2.57 1.39 -20.57
CA VAL A 247 -3.87 2.06 -20.69
C VAL A 247 -4.07 2.98 -19.47
N THR A 248 -4.33 4.26 -19.72
CA THR A 248 -4.83 5.20 -18.71
C THR A 248 -6.15 5.81 -19.17
N ILE A 249 -7.11 5.95 -18.26
CA ILE A 249 -8.45 6.49 -18.56
C ILE A 249 -8.77 7.59 -17.56
N CYS A 250 -9.07 8.79 -18.06
CA CYS A 250 -9.69 9.87 -17.30
C CYS A 250 -11.19 9.98 -17.61
N TRP A 251 -11.87 10.93 -16.96
CA TRP A 251 -13.28 11.14 -17.20
C TRP A 251 -13.72 12.60 -17.04
N HIS A 252 -13.87 13.30 -18.16
CA HIS A 252 -14.55 14.59 -18.18
C HIS A 252 -16.07 14.40 -18.24
N CYS A 253 -16.78 14.89 -17.22
CA CYS A 253 -18.23 14.82 -17.14
C CYS A 253 -18.80 15.92 -16.21
N GLY A 254 -20.08 16.24 -16.39
CA GLY A 254 -20.86 17.06 -15.46
C GLY A 254 -21.11 16.35 -14.12
N SER A 255 -21.75 17.05 -13.18
CA SER A 255 -21.98 16.50 -11.83
C SER A 255 -23.01 15.35 -11.78
N ASP A 256 -23.69 15.09 -12.90
CA ASP A 256 -24.55 13.93 -13.15
C ASP A 256 -23.82 12.76 -13.87
N PHE A 257 -22.50 12.87 -14.04
CA PHE A 257 -21.66 11.94 -14.79
C PHE A 257 -22.15 11.72 -16.23
N SER A 258 -22.45 12.81 -16.93
CA SER A 258 -22.74 12.84 -18.36
C SER A 258 -22.05 14.02 -19.04
N GLY A 259 -22.02 14.03 -20.37
CA GLY A 259 -21.42 15.12 -21.13
C GLY A 259 -19.91 15.06 -21.14
N SER A 260 -19.26 16.21 -21.22
CA SER A 260 -17.86 16.37 -21.62
C SER A 260 -17.11 17.41 -20.78
N HIS A 261 -15.99 17.90 -21.30
CA HIS A 261 -15.21 18.98 -20.69
C HIS A 261 -16.02 20.26 -20.47
N THR A 262 -17.00 20.57 -21.34
CA THR A 262 -17.87 21.74 -21.11
C THR A 262 -18.73 21.57 -19.87
N GLU A 263 -19.34 20.40 -19.70
CA GLU A 263 -20.18 20.09 -18.54
C GLU A 263 -19.36 19.99 -17.25
N SER A 264 -18.10 19.52 -17.32
CA SER A 264 -17.23 19.45 -16.15
C SER A 264 -16.89 20.84 -15.59
N LEU A 265 -16.74 21.85 -16.46
CA LEU A 265 -16.55 23.26 -16.09
C LEU A 265 -17.83 23.92 -15.58
N ALA A 266 -18.97 23.65 -16.24
CA ALA A 266 -20.22 24.36 -16.00
C ALA A 266 -20.96 23.89 -14.74
N SER A 267 -20.85 22.60 -14.41
CA SER A 267 -21.63 21.98 -13.33
C SER A 267 -21.18 22.41 -11.93
N ASP A 268 -22.04 22.15 -10.95
CA ASP A 268 -21.74 22.23 -9.52
C ASP A 268 -22.60 21.21 -8.74
N LEU A 269 -22.35 21.05 -7.44
CA LEU A 269 -23.10 20.18 -6.55
C LEU A 269 -23.66 20.95 -5.34
N ASN A 270 -24.83 20.53 -4.87
CA ASN A 270 -25.19 20.77 -3.48
C ASN A 270 -24.34 19.83 -2.59
N TRP A 271 -23.13 20.25 -2.25
CA TRP A 271 -22.13 19.44 -1.57
C TRP A 271 -22.61 18.74 -0.31
N ASN A 272 -23.39 19.43 0.52
CA ASN A 272 -23.91 18.83 1.75
C ASN A 272 -24.88 17.68 1.44
N ALA A 273 -25.81 17.88 0.50
CA ALA A 273 -26.74 16.83 0.13
C ALA A 273 -26.04 15.70 -0.64
N ALA A 274 -25.21 16.03 -1.63
CA ALA A 274 -24.52 15.07 -2.49
C ALA A 274 -23.53 14.16 -1.73
N LEU A 275 -23.04 14.59 -0.57
CA LEU A 275 -22.13 13.81 0.28
C LEU A 275 -22.83 13.22 1.53
N THR A 276 -24.16 13.33 1.64
CA THR A 276 -24.95 12.73 2.72
C THR A 276 -25.71 11.52 2.18
N GLU A 277 -25.37 10.32 2.68
CA GLU A 277 -26.04 9.08 2.28
C GLU A 277 -27.57 9.16 2.43
N GLY A 278 -28.28 8.60 1.45
CA GLY A 278 -29.75 8.52 1.45
C GLY A 278 -30.47 9.74 0.87
N THR A 279 -29.77 10.86 0.62
CA THR A 279 -30.37 11.99 -0.11
C THR A 279 -30.57 11.66 -1.59
N ALA A 280 -31.43 12.42 -2.27
CA ALA A 280 -31.64 12.26 -3.71
C ALA A 280 -30.37 12.58 -4.49
N GLU A 281 -29.62 13.61 -4.08
CA GLU A 281 -28.38 14.04 -4.69
C GLU A 281 -27.26 13.00 -4.53
N TYR A 282 -27.12 12.38 -3.34
CA TYR A 282 -26.16 11.30 -3.14
C TYR A 282 -26.51 10.09 -4.01
N ASN A 283 -27.80 9.70 -4.05
CA ASN A 283 -28.24 8.57 -4.88
C ASN A 283 -28.00 8.83 -6.37
N ALA A 284 -28.21 10.07 -6.84
CA ALA A 284 -27.92 10.49 -8.21
C ALA A 284 -26.40 10.47 -8.49
N LEU A 285 -25.58 10.97 -7.56
CA LEU A 285 -24.12 10.94 -7.64
C LEU A 285 -23.61 9.49 -7.81
N ILE A 286 -24.08 8.58 -6.95
CA ILE A 286 -23.72 7.16 -7.01
C ILE A 286 -24.19 6.50 -8.31
N ALA A 287 -25.42 6.77 -8.74
CA ALA A 287 -25.95 6.22 -10.00
C ALA A 287 -25.17 6.71 -11.23
N GLY A 288 -24.70 7.96 -11.20
CA GLY A 288 -23.82 8.51 -12.22
C GLY A 288 -22.45 7.83 -12.22
N MET A 289 -21.80 7.73 -11.06
CA MET A 289 -20.53 7.01 -10.89
C MET A 289 -20.62 5.56 -11.40
N ASP A 290 -21.75 4.89 -11.18
CA ASP A 290 -21.95 3.49 -11.58
C ASP A 290 -21.90 3.27 -13.10
N LYS A 291 -22.08 4.31 -13.93
CA LYS A 291 -21.91 4.19 -15.39
C LYS A 291 -20.46 3.84 -15.75
N GLY A 292 -19.51 4.60 -15.22
CA GLY A 292 -18.07 4.35 -15.40
C GLY A 292 -17.64 3.02 -14.78
N ALA A 293 -18.18 2.67 -13.61
CA ALA A 293 -17.87 1.39 -12.96
C ALA A 293 -18.29 0.18 -13.80
N LYS A 294 -19.47 0.23 -14.44
CA LYS A 294 -19.93 -0.82 -15.36
C LYS A 294 -18.99 -0.98 -16.55
N ALA A 295 -18.56 0.13 -17.15
CA ALA A 295 -17.61 0.13 -18.26
C ALA A 295 -16.25 -0.45 -17.83
N LEU A 296 -15.70 -0.03 -16.69
CA LEU A 296 -14.45 -0.58 -16.16
C LEU A 296 -14.56 -2.07 -15.82
N LYS A 297 -15.75 -2.54 -15.42
CA LYS A 297 -15.99 -3.97 -15.17
C LYS A 297 -15.89 -4.81 -16.43
N GLU A 298 -16.21 -4.25 -17.60
CA GLU A 298 -16.01 -4.92 -18.89
C GLU A 298 -14.52 -5.07 -19.23
N LEU A 299 -13.70 -4.07 -18.92
CA LEU A 299 -12.24 -4.16 -19.05
C LEU A 299 -11.65 -5.16 -18.04
N GLN A 300 -12.15 -5.18 -16.80
CA GLN A 300 -11.74 -6.18 -15.79
C GLN A 300 -12.01 -7.60 -16.28
N LYS A 301 -13.20 -7.88 -16.84
CA LYS A 301 -13.55 -9.20 -17.40
C LYS A 301 -12.64 -9.62 -18.55
N GLN A 302 -12.02 -8.66 -19.23
CA GLN A 302 -11.06 -8.89 -20.30
C GLN A 302 -9.61 -8.94 -19.79
N GLY A 303 -9.39 -8.82 -18.48
CA GLY A 303 -8.07 -8.85 -17.86
C GLY A 303 -7.23 -7.59 -18.09
N VAL A 304 -7.84 -6.47 -18.50
CA VAL A 304 -7.15 -5.22 -18.83
C VAL A 304 -6.94 -4.37 -17.56
N PRO A 305 -5.71 -4.14 -17.11
CA PRO A 305 -5.42 -3.16 -16.08
C PRO A 305 -5.57 -1.74 -16.62
N VAL A 306 -6.05 -0.84 -15.77
CA VAL A 306 -6.29 0.56 -16.11
C VAL A 306 -5.65 1.44 -15.06
N VAL A 307 -4.79 2.36 -15.50
CA VAL A 307 -4.45 3.54 -14.68
C VAL A 307 -5.68 4.44 -14.68
N TRP A 308 -6.43 4.43 -13.59
CA TRP A 308 -7.70 5.14 -13.44
C TRP A 308 -7.45 6.54 -12.87
N ARG A 309 -7.81 7.56 -13.64
CA ARG A 309 -7.48 8.98 -13.38
C ARG A 309 -8.75 9.83 -13.26
N PRO A 310 -9.63 9.57 -12.28
CA PRO A 310 -10.84 10.37 -12.10
C PRO A 310 -10.51 11.73 -11.49
N PHE A 311 -11.42 12.69 -11.65
CA PHE A 311 -11.38 13.97 -10.92
C PHE A 311 -10.04 14.73 -10.96
N HIS A 312 -9.31 14.65 -12.08
CA HIS A 312 -8.03 15.34 -12.28
C HIS A 312 -8.17 16.87 -12.21
N GLU A 313 -7.06 17.57 -11.96
CA GLU A 313 -6.97 19.03 -11.80
C GLU A 313 -7.89 19.60 -10.69
N PHE A 314 -8.16 18.80 -9.66
CA PHE A 314 -9.12 19.15 -8.60
C PHE A 314 -8.73 20.42 -7.84
N ASP A 315 -7.45 20.70 -7.64
CA ASP A 315 -6.97 21.82 -6.84
C ASP A 315 -6.93 23.15 -7.61
N GLY A 316 -7.11 23.11 -8.93
CA GLY A 316 -7.39 24.28 -9.77
C GLY A 316 -8.81 24.83 -9.59
N LYS A 317 -9.74 24.02 -9.07
CA LYS A 317 -11.14 24.38 -8.73
C LYS A 317 -12.03 24.84 -9.91
N TRP A 318 -11.59 24.72 -11.16
CA TRP A 318 -12.44 25.01 -12.32
C TRP A 318 -13.45 23.91 -12.63
N PHE A 319 -13.08 22.65 -12.42
CA PHE A 319 -14.01 21.53 -12.54
C PHE A 319 -14.89 21.39 -11.30
N TRP A 320 -16.12 20.92 -11.50
CA TRP A 320 -17.11 20.82 -10.42
C TRP A 320 -16.60 20.02 -9.22
N TRP A 321 -15.78 18.99 -9.40
CA TRP A 321 -15.24 18.18 -8.29
C TRP A 321 -14.25 18.94 -7.40
N GLY A 322 -13.68 20.05 -7.87
CA GLY A 322 -12.79 20.92 -7.10
C GLY A 322 -13.48 22.11 -6.40
N LYS A 323 -14.67 22.52 -6.88
CA LYS A 323 -15.37 23.73 -6.40
C LYS A 323 -15.78 23.67 -4.93
N GLY A 324 -16.00 22.47 -4.39
CA GLY A 324 -16.41 22.24 -3.01
C GLY A 324 -15.30 22.38 -1.96
N GLY A 325 -14.06 22.63 -2.41
CA GLY A 325 -12.89 22.69 -1.53
C GLY A 325 -12.33 21.32 -1.14
N ALA A 326 -11.14 21.34 -0.53
CA ALA A 326 -10.32 20.16 -0.30
C ALA A 326 -11.01 19.05 0.50
N ASP A 327 -11.75 19.41 1.55
CA ASP A 327 -12.43 18.41 2.41
C ASP A 327 -13.55 17.67 1.70
N ASN A 328 -14.31 18.37 0.86
CA ASN A 328 -15.38 17.75 0.09
C ASN A 328 -14.82 16.92 -1.07
N PHE A 329 -13.73 17.37 -1.71
CA PHE A 329 -13.02 16.57 -2.69
C PHE A 329 -12.50 15.25 -2.10
N LYS A 330 -11.84 15.29 -0.93
CA LYS A 330 -11.35 14.06 -0.26
C LYS A 330 -12.49 13.08 0.04
N LYS A 331 -13.67 13.56 0.43
CA LYS A 331 -14.87 12.73 0.62
C LYS A 331 -15.35 12.14 -0.72
N LEU A 332 -15.46 12.96 -1.76
CA LEU A 332 -15.87 12.53 -3.10
C LEU A 332 -14.94 11.44 -3.68
N TRP A 333 -13.62 11.64 -3.58
CA TRP A 333 -12.62 10.66 -4.00
C TRP A 333 -12.82 9.32 -3.28
N ARG A 334 -12.93 9.35 -1.94
CA ARG A 334 -13.11 8.14 -1.13
C ARG A 334 -14.44 7.43 -1.42
N ILE A 335 -15.51 8.18 -1.69
CA ILE A 335 -16.79 7.61 -2.13
C ILE A 335 -16.61 6.84 -3.44
N MET A 336 -15.95 7.41 -4.44
CA MET A 336 -15.69 6.70 -5.69
C MET A 336 -14.77 5.50 -5.47
N TYR A 337 -13.71 5.64 -4.68
CA TYR A 337 -12.81 4.54 -4.34
C TYR A 337 -13.57 3.36 -3.72
N ASP A 338 -14.35 3.59 -2.68
CA ASP A 338 -15.13 2.54 -2.02
C ASP A 338 -16.20 1.96 -2.95
N ARG A 339 -16.86 2.82 -3.74
CA ARG A 339 -17.86 2.36 -4.72
C ARG A 339 -17.23 1.44 -5.77
N TYR A 340 -16.07 1.81 -6.30
CA TYR A 340 -15.43 1.09 -7.41
C TYR A 340 -14.68 -0.15 -6.91
N THR A 341 -13.82 0.03 -5.91
CA THR A 341 -12.95 -1.02 -5.37
C THR A 341 -13.74 -2.02 -4.52
N ASN A 342 -14.58 -1.56 -3.58
CA ASN A 342 -15.22 -2.43 -2.60
C ASN A 342 -16.60 -2.93 -3.05
N TYR A 343 -17.46 -2.06 -3.60
CA TYR A 343 -18.81 -2.45 -4.02
C TYR A 343 -18.83 -3.12 -5.40
N TRP A 344 -18.21 -2.50 -6.42
CA TRP A 344 -18.12 -3.10 -7.77
C TRP A 344 -17.04 -4.18 -7.91
N GLY A 345 -16.13 -4.27 -6.93
CA GLY A 345 -15.04 -5.25 -6.94
C GLY A 345 -14.10 -5.05 -8.14
N LEU A 346 -13.83 -3.79 -8.49
CA LEU A 346 -12.89 -3.43 -9.55
C LEU A 346 -11.46 -3.61 -9.04
N ASP A 347 -10.86 -4.74 -9.40
CA ASP A 347 -9.51 -5.15 -9.01
C ASP A 347 -8.44 -4.84 -10.07
N ASN A 348 -8.84 -4.30 -11.22
CA ASN A 348 -7.96 -3.97 -12.34
C ASN A 348 -7.53 -2.50 -12.37
N LEU A 349 -7.85 -1.70 -11.34
CA LEU A 349 -7.56 -0.26 -11.31
C LEU A 349 -6.28 0.06 -10.53
N ILE A 350 -5.50 0.98 -11.08
CA ILE A 350 -4.39 1.68 -10.42
C ILE A 350 -4.82 3.16 -10.28
N TRP A 351 -5.04 3.62 -9.06
CA TRP A 351 -5.62 4.94 -8.75
C TRP A 351 -4.60 6.06 -8.92
N SER A 352 -4.79 6.93 -9.91
CA SER A 352 -3.88 8.03 -10.25
C SER A 352 -4.51 9.38 -9.87
N LEU A 353 -3.93 10.06 -8.88
CA LEU A 353 -4.39 11.36 -8.38
C LEU A 353 -3.67 12.52 -9.10
N GLY A 354 -4.40 13.35 -9.82
CA GLY A 354 -3.83 14.44 -10.65
C GLY A 354 -4.10 15.84 -10.13
N TYR A 355 -3.06 16.52 -9.70
CA TYR A 355 -3.05 17.95 -9.37
C TYR A 355 -3.02 18.81 -10.66
N CYS A 356 -3.34 20.09 -10.55
CA CYS A 356 -3.07 21.04 -11.62
C CYS A 356 -1.84 21.89 -11.31
N GLY A 357 -0.88 21.95 -12.24
CA GLY A 357 0.20 22.93 -12.29
C GLY A 357 0.86 23.15 -10.94
N ASP A 358 0.56 24.29 -10.31
CA ASP A 358 0.95 24.60 -8.94
C ASP A 358 0.21 23.72 -7.93
N VAL A 359 0.86 22.60 -7.56
CA VAL A 359 0.39 21.64 -6.56
C VAL A 359 0.08 22.33 -5.23
N ASN A 360 -1.18 22.27 -4.82
CA ASN A 360 -1.64 22.85 -3.55
C ASN A 360 -1.76 21.79 -2.43
N GLY A 361 -1.34 22.15 -1.21
CA GLY A 361 -1.49 21.30 -0.02
C GLY A 361 -2.95 21.10 0.39
N GLY A 362 -3.22 20.08 1.21
CA GLY A 362 -4.52 19.85 1.88
C GLY A 362 -5.53 18.96 1.14
N TRP A 363 -5.28 18.63 -0.13
CA TRP A 363 -6.19 17.86 -0.98
C TRP A 363 -5.98 16.35 -0.97
N TYR A 364 -4.86 15.86 -0.44
CA TYR A 364 -4.47 14.46 -0.53
C TYR A 364 -5.49 13.53 0.18
N PRO A 365 -6.11 12.56 -0.52
CA PRO A 365 -7.11 11.66 0.06
C PRO A 365 -6.55 10.64 1.07
N GLY A 366 -5.24 10.39 1.07
CA GLY A 366 -4.56 9.45 1.96
C GLY A 366 -3.94 8.25 1.23
N ASP A 367 -2.93 7.64 1.85
CA ASP A 367 -2.12 6.61 1.19
C ASP A 367 -2.90 5.36 0.79
N GLN A 368 -3.98 5.04 1.49
CA GLN A 368 -4.83 3.87 1.23
C GLN A 368 -5.81 4.04 0.05
N TYR A 369 -5.82 5.19 -0.63
CA TYR A 369 -6.79 5.50 -1.70
C TYR A 369 -6.14 5.95 -3.02
N VAL A 370 -4.80 5.91 -3.10
CA VAL A 370 -4.02 6.42 -4.23
C VAL A 370 -2.91 5.42 -4.53
N ASP A 371 -2.49 5.29 -5.76
CA ASP A 371 -1.34 4.45 -6.17
C ASP A 371 -0.26 5.31 -6.81
N ILE A 372 -0.67 6.28 -7.63
CA ILE A 372 0.20 7.18 -8.37
C ILE A 372 -0.30 8.60 -8.16
N ILE A 373 0.63 9.56 -8.12
CA ILE A 373 0.31 10.98 -8.06
C ILE A 373 0.93 11.68 -9.28
N GLY A 374 0.32 12.76 -9.75
CA GLY A 374 0.94 13.61 -10.74
C GLY A 374 0.37 15.01 -10.78
N SER A 375 0.88 15.80 -11.72
CA SER A 375 0.38 17.16 -11.98
C SER A 375 0.31 17.42 -13.49
N ASP A 376 -0.65 18.26 -13.89
CA ASP A 376 -0.96 18.62 -15.27
C ASP A 376 -0.37 20.01 -15.58
N THR A 377 0.26 20.23 -16.74
CA THR A 377 0.78 21.58 -17.07
C THR A 377 0.90 21.90 -18.57
N TYR A 378 0.67 23.16 -18.92
CA TYR A 378 0.64 23.65 -20.30
C TYR A 378 1.55 24.86 -20.50
N VAL A 379 2.82 24.72 -20.09
CA VAL A 379 3.88 25.75 -20.25
C VAL A 379 4.29 25.96 -21.72
N ASP A 380 5.03 27.02 -21.98
CA ASP A 380 5.58 27.41 -23.29
C ASP A 380 7.10 27.14 -23.40
N HIS A 381 7.57 26.05 -22.79
CA HIS A 381 8.97 25.63 -22.85
C HIS A 381 9.13 24.12 -22.65
N THR A 382 10.30 23.58 -22.98
CA THR A 382 10.65 22.15 -22.81
C THR A 382 11.60 21.90 -21.64
N ASP A 383 11.62 22.79 -20.63
CA ASP A 383 12.38 22.56 -19.41
C ASP A 383 11.87 21.35 -18.61
N SER A 384 12.69 20.88 -17.66
CA SER A 384 12.48 19.63 -16.92
C SER A 384 11.22 19.57 -16.05
N LEU A 385 10.63 20.74 -15.75
CA LEU A 385 9.55 20.90 -14.77
C LEU A 385 9.95 20.37 -13.36
N SER A 386 11.24 20.40 -13.02
CA SER A 386 11.75 19.85 -11.75
C SER A 386 11.09 20.46 -10.51
N SER A 387 10.74 21.76 -10.55
CA SER A 387 10.00 22.43 -9.49
C SER A 387 8.64 21.76 -9.23
N MET A 388 7.86 21.56 -10.30
CA MET A 388 6.55 20.90 -10.21
C MET A 388 6.68 19.44 -9.78
N TYR A 389 7.67 18.72 -10.31
CA TYR A 389 7.98 17.36 -9.87
C TYR A 389 8.26 17.32 -8.37
N ASN A 390 9.13 18.19 -7.86
CA ASN A 390 9.53 18.24 -6.46
C ASN A 390 8.36 18.59 -5.54
N LYS A 391 7.49 19.52 -5.93
CA LYS A 391 6.25 19.82 -5.17
C LYS A 391 5.33 18.60 -5.11
N THR A 392 5.11 17.94 -6.25
CA THR A 392 4.25 16.75 -6.33
C THR A 392 4.82 15.60 -5.49
N ALA A 393 6.13 15.37 -5.56
CA ALA A 393 6.84 14.34 -4.80
C ALA A 393 6.83 14.57 -3.28
N GLN A 394 6.60 15.79 -2.82
CA GLN A 394 6.47 16.11 -1.39
C GLN A 394 5.12 15.67 -0.80
N VAL A 395 4.09 15.46 -1.62
CA VAL A 395 2.74 15.11 -1.13
C VAL A 395 2.69 13.71 -0.54
N THR A 396 3.38 12.74 -1.16
CA THR A 396 3.42 11.34 -0.70
C THR A 396 4.62 10.60 -1.29
N LYS A 397 5.00 9.47 -0.68
CA LYS A 397 6.06 8.58 -1.15
C LYS A 397 5.51 7.59 -2.19
N LYS A 398 5.04 8.10 -3.32
CA LYS A 398 4.51 7.31 -4.45
C LYS A 398 5.16 7.71 -5.77
N PRO A 399 5.06 6.88 -6.82
CA PRO A 399 5.49 7.29 -8.15
C PRO A 399 4.80 8.58 -8.59
N VAL A 400 5.58 9.50 -9.15
CA VAL A 400 5.14 10.83 -9.59
C VAL A 400 5.19 10.88 -11.11
N CYS A 401 4.07 11.14 -11.76
CA CYS A 401 4.00 11.28 -13.22
C CYS A 401 3.59 12.70 -13.64
N LEU A 402 3.94 13.05 -14.88
CA LEU A 402 3.44 14.24 -15.54
C LEU A 402 2.11 13.83 -16.19
N HIS A 403 1.01 14.13 -15.49
CA HIS A 403 -0.32 13.61 -15.78
C HIS A 403 -0.78 14.02 -17.18
N GLU A 404 -0.63 15.30 -17.50
CA GLU A 404 -0.86 15.88 -18.81
C GLU A 404 0.21 16.94 -19.08
N ASN A 405 0.60 17.08 -20.34
CA ASN A 405 1.46 18.17 -20.76
C ASN A 405 1.16 18.72 -22.15
N GLY A 406 1.49 19.99 -22.36
CA GLY A 406 1.66 20.54 -23.70
C GLY A 406 3.02 20.11 -24.31
N PRO A 407 4.07 20.95 -24.22
CA PRO A 407 5.41 20.56 -24.64
C PRO A 407 5.95 19.35 -23.85
N ILE A 408 6.63 18.43 -24.52
CA ILE A 408 7.33 17.32 -23.85
C ILE A 408 8.60 17.87 -23.18
N PRO A 409 8.82 17.66 -21.87
CA PRO A 409 10.07 18.04 -21.23
C PRO A 409 11.28 17.34 -21.86
N ASP A 410 12.39 18.06 -22.00
CA ASP A 410 13.62 17.49 -22.56
C ASP A 410 14.22 16.42 -21.61
N PRO A 411 14.43 15.17 -22.07
CA PRO A 411 14.99 14.08 -21.29
C PRO A 411 16.32 14.39 -20.61
N GLU A 412 17.20 15.14 -21.27
CA GLU A 412 18.50 15.49 -20.70
C GLU A 412 18.34 16.53 -19.60
N LYS A 413 17.42 17.49 -19.77
CA LYS A 413 17.09 18.44 -18.70
C LYS A 413 16.45 17.72 -17.52
N MET A 414 15.54 16.78 -17.75
CA MET A 414 14.92 15.98 -16.68
C MET A 414 15.99 15.24 -15.86
N LYS A 415 16.92 14.53 -16.52
CA LYS A 415 18.04 13.85 -15.86
C LYS A 415 18.94 14.82 -15.08
N ASN A 416 19.36 15.90 -15.71
CA ASN A 416 20.27 16.89 -15.09
C ASN A 416 19.64 17.62 -13.90
N ASP A 417 18.33 17.83 -13.93
CA ASP A 417 17.62 18.57 -12.89
C ASP A 417 16.99 17.65 -11.82
N GLY A 418 17.09 16.33 -11.98
CA GLY A 418 16.52 15.35 -11.06
C GLY A 418 14.98 15.26 -11.13
N ALA A 419 14.36 15.69 -12.23
CA ALA A 419 12.92 15.56 -12.45
C ALA A 419 12.58 14.13 -12.91
N LYS A 420 12.28 13.26 -11.95
CA LYS A 420 12.10 11.81 -12.17
C LYS A 420 10.66 11.45 -12.56
N TRP A 421 10.06 12.16 -13.52
CA TRP A 421 8.70 11.86 -13.97
C TRP A 421 8.59 10.40 -14.43
N LEU A 422 7.61 9.65 -13.90
CA LEU A 422 7.36 8.26 -14.29
C LEU A 422 6.92 8.15 -15.75
N TRP A 423 6.04 9.05 -16.18
CA TRP A 423 5.63 9.22 -17.57
C TRP A 423 5.37 10.69 -17.85
N PHE A 424 5.28 11.04 -19.14
CA PHE A 424 4.56 12.21 -19.61
C PHE A 424 3.37 11.76 -20.45
N MET A 425 2.35 12.60 -20.59
CA MET A 425 1.22 12.34 -21.48
C MET A 425 0.84 13.61 -22.21
N THR A 426 1.34 13.76 -23.44
CA THR A 426 1.05 14.96 -24.22
C THR A 426 -0.44 14.98 -24.59
N TRP A 427 -1.08 16.13 -24.41
CA TRP A 427 -2.47 16.30 -24.77
C TRP A 427 -2.66 16.19 -26.29
N HIS A 428 -3.90 15.99 -26.73
CA HIS A 428 -4.21 15.73 -28.13
C HIS A 428 -4.18 17.01 -28.99
N THR A 429 -4.55 16.89 -30.28
CA THR A 429 -4.75 18.02 -31.21
C THR A 429 -3.57 18.99 -31.26
N SER A 430 -3.75 20.27 -30.92
CA SER A 430 -2.77 21.34 -31.13
C SER A 430 -1.49 21.18 -30.31
N PHE A 431 -1.53 20.37 -29.24
CA PHE A 431 -0.36 20.11 -28.40
C PHE A 431 0.63 19.13 -29.04
N ILE A 432 0.22 18.39 -30.07
CA ILE A 432 1.10 17.47 -30.82
C ILE A 432 1.15 17.77 -32.33
N ASP A 433 0.02 18.12 -32.95
CA ASP A 433 -0.11 18.34 -34.39
C ASP A 433 0.51 19.67 -34.85
N SER A 434 0.19 20.75 -34.14
CA SER A 434 0.60 22.11 -34.50
C SER A 434 1.44 22.78 -33.40
N SER A 435 2.09 21.99 -32.56
CA SER A 435 2.86 22.51 -31.43
C SER A 435 4.18 23.12 -31.91
N PRO A 436 4.51 24.36 -31.52
CA PRO A 436 5.81 24.97 -31.84
C PRO A 436 6.97 24.30 -31.09
N PHE A 437 6.67 23.48 -30.08
CA PHE A 437 7.66 22.78 -29.25
C PHE A 437 7.82 21.32 -29.67
N ASN A 438 6.70 20.60 -29.82
CA ASN A 438 6.67 19.18 -30.20
C ASN A 438 6.81 18.99 -31.72
N THR A 439 7.79 19.67 -32.33
CA THR A 439 8.07 19.57 -33.78
C THR A 439 8.49 18.15 -34.17
N ALA A 440 8.32 17.77 -35.44
CA ALA A 440 8.73 16.44 -35.92
C ALA A 440 10.22 16.11 -35.61
N SER A 441 11.12 17.08 -35.77
CA SER A 441 12.54 16.91 -35.40
C SER A 441 12.74 16.72 -33.90
N TYR A 442 11.94 17.41 -33.08
CA TYR A 442 11.98 17.28 -31.64
C TYR A 442 11.46 15.90 -31.21
N LEU A 443 10.28 15.50 -31.69
CA LEU A 443 9.70 14.18 -31.45
C LEU A 443 10.65 13.05 -31.84
N LYS A 444 11.29 13.15 -33.01
CA LYS A 444 12.30 12.18 -33.43
C LYS A 444 13.44 12.05 -32.43
N ARG A 445 13.94 13.17 -31.90
CA ARG A 445 15.02 13.17 -30.91
C ARG A 445 14.57 12.57 -29.58
N ILE A 446 13.42 12.99 -29.06
CA ILE A 446 12.96 12.57 -27.73
C ILE A 446 12.59 11.09 -27.71
N TYR A 447 11.82 10.62 -28.69
CA TYR A 447 11.39 9.21 -28.77
C TYR A 447 12.52 8.23 -29.12
N ASN A 448 13.71 8.71 -29.48
CA ASN A 448 14.91 7.88 -29.67
C ASN A 448 15.98 8.15 -28.59
N SER A 449 15.59 8.75 -27.46
CA SER A 449 16.47 8.90 -26.29
C SER A 449 16.47 7.61 -25.48
N ASP A 450 17.63 7.17 -25.01
CA ASP A 450 17.77 6.00 -24.13
C ASP A 450 17.04 6.15 -22.78
N TYR A 451 16.62 7.37 -22.41
CA TYR A 451 15.84 7.63 -21.19
C TYR A 451 14.33 7.47 -21.39
N MET A 452 13.84 7.44 -22.64
CA MET A 452 12.43 7.29 -22.96
C MET A 452 12.09 5.84 -23.27
N LEU A 453 11.03 5.31 -22.65
CA LEU A 453 10.45 4.03 -23.03
C LEU A 453 9.29 4.23 -24.01
N THR A 454 9.40 3.58 -25.16
CA THR A 454 8.39 3.54 -26.22
C THR A 454 7.70 2.17 -26.26
N LEU A 455 6.62 2.03 -27.04
CA LEU A 455 5.81 0.81 -27.06
C LEU A 455 6.63 -0.45 -27.37
N ASP A 456 7.58 -0.37 -28.31
CA ASP A 456 8.42 -1.51 -28.71
C ASP A 456 9.53 -1.86 -27.70
N GLU A 457 9.74 -1.01 -26.69
CA GLU A 457 10.72 -1.22 -25.61
C GLU A 457 10.06 -1.72 -24.32
N LEU A 458 8.72 -1.76 -24.26
CA LEU A 458 8.02 -2.32 -23.12
C LEU A 458 8.26 -3.84 -23.01
N PRO A 459 8.61 -4.36 -21.82
CA PRO A 459 8.54 -5.78 -21.55
C PRO A 459 7.07 -6.24 -21.49
N ASP A 460 6.82 -7.52 -21.19
CA ASP A 460 5.48 -7.94 -20.79
C ASP A 460 5.13 -7.33 -19.42
N VAL A 461 4.60 -6.12 -19.44
CA VAL A 461 4.25 -5.34 -18.24
C VAL A 461 3.11 -5.99 -17.43
N TYR A 462 2.35 -6.91 -18.04
CA TYR A 462 1.21 -7.57 -17.40
C TYR A 462 1.56 -8.91 -16.74
N HIS A 463 2.76 -9.42 -17.03
CA HIS A 463 3.37 -10.56 -16.35
C HIS A 463 4.78 -10.21 -15.84
N TYR A 464 5.03 -8.93 -15.59
CA TYR A 464 6.32 -8.42 -15.16
C TYR A 464 6.76 -9.04 -13.83
N GLY A 465 7.98 -9.56 -13.80
CA GLY A 465 8.55 -10.27 -12.64
C GLY A 465 8.07 -11.72 -12.44
N SER A 466 7.37 -12.33 -13.42
CA SER A 466 6.78 -13.68 -13.27
C SER A 466 7.63 -14.85 -13.80
N THR A 467 8.86 -14.62 -14.30
CA THR A 467 9.77 -15.68 -14.75
C THR A 467 11.19 -15.56 -14.15
N ALA A 468 11.53 -16.52 -13.27
CA ALA A 468 12.89 -16.96 -12.86
C ALA A 468 13.77 -16.11 -11.90
N SER A 469 14.05 -16.74 -10.75
CA SER A 469 15.29 -16.80 -9.94
C SER A 469 16.10 -15.52 -9.62
N PHE A 470 16.18 -15.19 -8.32
CA PHE A 470 17.26 -14.40 -7.73
C PHE A 470 18.38 -15.34 -7.25
N SER A 471 19.62 -15.15 -7.72
CA SER A 471 20.84 -15.62 -7.06
C SER A 471 21.93 -14.55 -7.11
N ASP A 472 22.84 -14.64 -6.13
CA ASP A 472 24.13 -13.96 -5.91
C ASP A 472 24.01 -12.71 -4.99
N SER A 473 24.01 -12.78 -3.65
CA SER A 473 24.82 -13.44 -2.59
C SER A 473 25.70 -12.42 -1.83
N GLU A 474 25.52 -12.41 -0.50
CA GLU A 474 25.90 -11.41 0.51
C GLU A 474 27.39 -11.21 0.84
N PRO A 475 27.70 -10.22 1.72
CA PRO A 475 28.27 -10.60 3.02
C PRO A 475 27.48 -10.09 4.24
N VAL A 476 27.20 -11.04 5.15
CA VAL A 476 26.66 -10.96 6.54
C VAL A 476 27.55 -10.08 7.44
N PHE A 477 27.04 -9.19 8.33
CA PHE A 477 26.57 -9.40 9.73
C PHE A 477 25.90 -8.10 10.25
N ASN A 478 24.99 -8.03 11.22
CA ASN A 478 23.98 -8.93 11.81
C ASN A 478 23.15 -8.06 12.79
N ILE A 479 22.01 -7.52 12.36
CA ILE A 479 20.85 -7.46 13.27
C ILE A 479 20.04 -8.64 12.81
N ALA A 480 20.14 -9.72 13.56
CA ALA A 480 19.40 -10.93 13.29
C ALA A 480 17.94 -10.53 13.05
N THR A 481 17.39 -10.88 11.89
CA THR A 481 15.97 -11.25 11.86
C THR A 481 15.81 -12.23 13.00
N ALA A 482 14.95 -11.93 13.97
CA ALA A 482 14.74 -12.77 15.15
C ALA A 482 14.85 -14.24 14.71
N GLU A 483 15.92 -14.92 15.16
CA GLU A 483 16.05 -16.36 14.89
C GLU A 483 14.72 -16.95 15.31
N ALA A 484 14.10 -17.70 14.41
CA ALA A 484 12.87 -18.38 14.73
C ALA A 484 13.21 -19.25 15.95
N VAL A 485 12.62 -18.94 17.10
CA VAL A 485 13.06 -19.53 18.38
C VAL A 485 12.81 -21.04 18.26
N LYS A 486 13.78 -21.89 18.60
CA LYS A 486 13.59 -23.35 18.49
C LYS A 486 12.41 -23.76 19.38
N GLY A 487 11.34 -24.27 18.77
CA GLY A 487 10.05 -24.51 19.40
C GLY A 487 8.99 -23.41 19.24
N ASP A 488 9.27 -22.27 18.60
CA ASP A 488 8.28 -21.24 18.23
C ASP A 488 7.84 -21.52 16.78
N ILE A 489 6.73 -22.23 16.64
CA ILE A 489 6.30 -22.90 15.42
C ILE A 489 5.22 -22.06 14.72
N ASN A 490 4.42 -21.29 15.47
CA ASN A 490 3.54 -20.28 14.88
C ASN A 490 4.30 -18.98 14.52
N GLY A 491 5.51 -18.80 15.06
CA GLY A 491 6.39 -17.66 14.83
C GLY A 491 5.82 -16.35 15.34
N ASP A 492 5.17 -16.39 16.50
CA ASP A 492 4.69 -15.24 17.24
C ASP A 492 5.76 -14.62 18.18
N GLY A 493 6.90 -15.31 18.36
CA GLY A 493 8.05 -14.87 19.15
C GLY A 493 8.17 -15.51 20.54
N GLU A 494 7.24 -16.38 20.95
CA GLU A 494 7.26 -17.06 22.26
C GLU A 494 7.13 -18.58 22.13
N VAL A 495 8.07 -19.36 22.69
CA VAL A 495 7.98 -20.84 22.74
C VAL A 495 7.04 -21.27 23.86
N ASN A 496 5.80 -21.61 23.51
CA ASN A 496 4.79 -22.00 24.50
C ASN A 496 3.96 -23.21 24.02
N VAL A 497 2.88 -23.51 24.74
CA VAL A 497 2.06 -24.71 24.46
C VAL A 497 1.38 -24.61 23.08
N ALA A 498 1.12 -23.41 22.57
CA ALA A 498 0.55 -23.20 21.24
C ALA A 498 1.43 -23.81 20.14
N ASP A 499 2.75 -23.72 20.30
CA ASP A 499 3.70 -24.28 19.33
C ASP A 499 3.79 -25.79 19.39
N ALA A 500 3.80 -26.36 20.61
CA ALA A 500 3.74 -27.81 20.78
C ALA A 500 2.49 -28.38 20.11
N VAL A 501 1.35 -27.70 20.22
CA VAL A 501 0.09 -28.10 19.57
C VAL A 501 0.21 -28.06 18.05
N ILE A 502 1.01 -27.16 17.48
CA ILE A 502 1.25 -27.10 16.03
C ILE A 502 2.17 -28.22 15.57
N LEU A 503 3.24 -28.52 16.32
CA LEU A 503 4.07 -29.69 16.06
C LEU A 503 3.23 -30.96 16.17
N GLU A 504 2.41 -31.12 17.20
CA GLU A 504 1.54 -32.30 17.37
C GLU A 504 0.63 -32.52 16.17
N LYS A 505 -0.02 -31.44 15.70
CA LYS A 505 -0.92 -31.51 14.55
C LYS A 505 -0.14 -31.88 13.29
N TYR A 506 1.04 -31.32 13.06
CA TYR A 506 1.89 -31.68 11.91
C TYR A 506 2.31 -33.16 11.96
N LEU A 507 2.75 -33.65 13.12
CA LEU A 507 3.21 -35.02 13.31
C LEU A 507 2.10 -36.06 13.14
N HIS A 508 0.87 -35.70 13.52
CA HIS A 508 -0.32 -36.47 13.20
C HIS A 508 -0.74 -36.34 11.72
N GLY A 509 0.07 -35.68 10.89
CA GLY A 509 -0.09 -35.57 9.44
C GLY A 509 -1.09 -34.51 9.00
N ASP A 510 -1.45 -33.56 9.89
CA ASP A 510 -2.35 -32.46 9.55
C ASP A 510 -1.71 -31.59 8.46
N ARG A 511 -2.26 -31.69 7.24
CA ARG A 511 -1.79 -30.96 6.06
C ARG A 511 -2.15 -29.47 6.08
N ASN A 512 -2.97 -29.05 7.04
CA ASN A 512 -3.43 -27.66 7.19
C ASN A 512 -2.65 -26.89 8.24
N VAL A 513 -1.80 -27.57 9.03
CA VAL A 513 -0.87 -26.89 9.90
C VAL A 513 0.01 -25.96 9.07
N LYS A 514 -0.07 -24.67 9.39
CA LYS A 514 0.86 -23.67 8.90
C LYS A 514 1.87 -23.40 9.98
N MET A 515 3.01 -24.06 9.87
CA MET A 515 4.20 -23.64 10.59
C MET A 515 4.77 -22.43 9.86
N LYS A 516 5.13 -21.39 10.59
CA LYS A 516 5.77 -20.22 9.97
C LYS A 516 7.12 -20.63 9.37
N ASP A 517 7.87 -21.44 10.11
CA ASP A 517 9.02 -22.19 9.63
C ASP A 517 8.98 -23.59 10.25
N TRP A 518 8.92 -24.62 9.41
CA TRP A 518 8.87 -26.00 9.91
C TRP A 518 10.17 -26.40 10.62
N LYS A 519 11.29 -25.72 10.34
CA LYS A 519 12.59 -26.00 10.95
C LYS A 519 12.65 -25.63 12.44
N THR A 520 11.83 -24.71 12.95
CA THR A 520 11.73 -24.49 14.41
C THR A 520 11.01 -25.61 15.12
N ALA A 521 10.23 -26.38 14.37
CA ALA A 521 9.50 -27.53 14.85
C ALA A 521 10.35 -28.82 14.83
N ASP A 522 11.50 -28.81 14.14
CA ASP A 522 12.51 -29.90 14.09
C ASP A 522 13.44 -29.75 15.30
N ILE A 523 12.92 -30.15 16.46
CA ILE A 523 13.53 -29.91 17.76
C ILE A 523 14.73 -30.85 17.98
N CYS A 524 14.75 -32.03 17.35
CA CYS A 524 15.87 -32.98 17.45
C CYS A 524 16.93 -32.81 16.34
N GLU A 525 16.67 -31.95 15.33
CA GLU A 525 17.59 -31.55 14.24
C GLU A 525 17.98 -32.70 13.29
N ASP A 526 17.04 -33.59 12.96
CA ASP A 526 17.31 -34.70 12.03
C ASP A 526 16.72 -34.50 10.63
N SER A 527 16.17 -33.29 10.38
CA SER A 527 15.50 -32.88 9.14
C SER A 527 14.21 -33.64 8.85
N ARG A 528 13.58 -34.24 9.87
CA ARG A 528 12.26 -34.85 9.79
C ARG A 528 11.46 -34.44 11.01
N LEU A 529 10.34 -33.77 10.77
CA LEU A 529 9.35 -33.58 11.81
C LEU A 529 8.66 -34.92 12.10
N ASP A 530 9.08 -35.57 13.19
CA ASP A 530 8.47 -36.78 13.72
C ASP A 530 8.23 -36.72 15.26
N VAL A 531 7.76 -37.82 15.85
CA VAL A 531 7.41 -37.86 17.28
C VAL A 531 8.58 -37.55 18.23
N PHE A 532 9.83 -37.69 17.79
CA PHE A 532 11.01 -37.35 18.60
C PHE A 532 11.17 -35.84 18.81
N ASP A 533 10.73 -35.02 17.84
CA ASP A 533 10.69 -33.56 17.99
C ASP A 533 9.68 -33.11 19.03
N MET A 534 8.53 -33.78 19.09
CA MET A 534 7.51 -33.47 20.09
C MET A 534 7.93 -33.84 21.51
N ILE A 535 8.76 -34.87 21.67
CA ILE A 535 9.40 -35.18 22.95
C ILE A 535 10.41 -34.07 23.32
N GLY A 536 11.16 -33.55 22.35
CA GLY A 536 12.03 -32.38 22.52
C GLY A 536 11.26 -31.11 22.90
N MET A 537 10.15 -30.85 22.24
CA MET A 537 9.29 -29.69 22.46
C MET A 537 8.65 -29.69 23.85
N ARG A 538 8.14 -30.84 24.29
CA ARG A 538 7.63 -31.01 25.65
C ARG A 538 8.74 -30.82 26.71
N LYS A 539 9.99 -31.18 26.42
CA LYS A 539 11.13 -30.85 27.31
C LYS A 539 11.43 -29.35 27.32
N LEU A 540 11.47 -28.67 26.17
CA LEU A 540 11.69 -27.21 26.11
C LEU A 540 10.66 -26.43 26.93
N LEU A 541 9.38 -26.79 26.84
CA LEU A 541 8.30 -26.19 27.65
C LEU A 541 8.37 -26.52 29.15
N SER A 542 9.16 -27.53 29.52
CA SER A 542 9.31 -28.04 30.89
C SER A 542 10.66 -27.69 31.54
N THR A 543 11.60 -27.05 30.83
CA THR A 543 13.01 -26.90 31.28
C THR A 543 13.47 -25.43 31.27
N PRO A 544 14.17 -24.92 32.30
CA PRO A 544 14.78 -23.58 32.29
C PRO A 544 16.06 -23.54 31.42
N SER A 545 16.03 -22.87 30.25
CA SER A 545 17.10 -22.34 29.35
C SER A 545 18.48 -23.05 29.12
N ALA A 546 18.70 -23.56 27.87
CA ALA A 546 19.92 -23.80 26.99
C ALA A 546 21.15 -24.65 27.49
N PRO A 547 22.13 -25.20 26.67
CA PRO A 547 22.49 -25.08 25.21
C PRO A 547 22.97 -26.35 24.37
N THR A 548 22.79 -26.32 23.01
CA THR A 548 23.61 -26.70 21.76
C THR A 548 24.30 -28.09 21.38
N ILE A 549 24.24 -28.47 20.06
CA ILE A 549 25.24 -29.10 19.08
C ILE A 549 25.07 -30.58 18.47
N THR A 550 25.05 -30.68 17.10
CA THR A 550 25.56 -31.67 16.06
C THR A 550 24.83 -32.95 15.50
N GLU A 551 24.77 -33.04 14.14
CA GLU A 551 24.49 -34.19 13.20
C GLU A 551 25.56 -35.35 13.19
N PRO A 552 25.54 -36.49 12.39
CA PRO A 552 24.69 -36.92 11.23
C PRO A 552 24.34 -38.45 10.99
N SER A 553 23.40 -38.71 10.05
CA SER A 553 23.33 -39.78 9.00
C SER A 553 22.70 -41.21 9.17
N THR A 554 21.61 -41.44 8.41
CA THR A 554 21.16 -42.60 7.56
C THR A 554 20.68 -43.98 8.12
N PRO A 555 19.78 -44.72 7.38
CA PRO A 555 18.56 -45.35 7.93
C PRO A 555 18.47 -46.89 7.84
N VAL A 556 17.50 -47.51 8.55
CA VAL A 556 17.04 -48.91 8.33
C VAL A 556 15.50 -49.03 8.53
N VAL A 557 14.89 -49.94 7.75
CA VAL A 557 13.47 -50.04 7.36
C VAL A 557 12.68 -51.13 8.14
N THR A 558 11.33 -50.98 8.18
CA THR A 558 10.20 -51.97 8.15
C THR A 558 9.41 -52.24 9.46
N PRO A 559 8.15 -52.74 9.43
CA PRO A 559 6.94 -52.31 8.66
C PRO A 559 5.57 -52.41 9.43
N ASN A 560 4.47 -51.96 8.78
CA ASN A 560 3.01 -52.23 8.97
C ASN A 560 2.26 -51.47 10.09
N THR A 561 1.01 -50.98 9.96
CA THR A 561 -0.12 -51.07 9.01
C THR A 561 -1.16 -49.99 9.43
N GLU A 562 -1.77 -49.22 8.52
CA GLU A 562 -2.92 -48.35 8.87
C GLU A 562 -4.05 -48.33 7.82
N HIS A 563 -5.27 -48.27 8.36
CA HIS A 563 -6.55 -48.12 7.66
C HIS A 563 -6.61 -46.76 6.93
N SER A 564 -6.86 -46.78 5.62
CA SER A 564 -6.78 -45.59 4.78
C SER A 564 -7.91 -44.60 5.08
N SER A 565 -7.58 -43.45 5.67
CA SER A 565 -8.47 -42.29 5.73
C SER A 565 -8.73 -41.75 4.32
N ALA A 566 -9.98 -41.35 4.08
CA ALA A 566 -10.42 -40.96 2.75
C ALA A 566 -9.69 -39.69 2.26
N LYS A 567 -8.96 -39.79 1.15
CA LYS A 567 -8.15 -38.67 0.62
C LYS A 567 -9.04 -37.65 -0.07
N VAL A 568 -9.17 -36.47 0.54
CA VAL A 568 -9.74 -35.29 -0.13
C VAL A 568 -8.68 -34.69 -1.07
N SER A 569 -9.06 -34.36 -2.29
CA SER A 569 -8.22 -33.76 -3.34
C SER A 569 -9.05 -32.75 -4.12
N ILE A 570 -8.41 -31.86 -4.86
CA ILE A 570 -9.08 -30.86 -5.69
C ILE A 570 -8.66 -31.11 -7.14
N ALA A 571 -9.64 -31.30 -8.02
CA ALA A 571 -9.43 -31.51 -9.45
C ALA A 571 -10.15 -30.41 -10.23
N GLY A 572 -9.39 -29.44 -10.73
CA GLY A 572 -9.97 -28.20 -11.28
C GLY A 572 -10.73 -27.44 -10.20
N SER A 573 -12.04 -27.23 -10.39
CA SER A 573 -12.94 -26.52 -9.46
C SER A 573 -13.74 -27.45 -8.52
N LYS A 574 -13.42 -28.74 -8.44
CA LYS A 574 -14.21 -29.76 -7.72
C LYS A 574 -13.43 -30.35 -6.56
N PHE A 575 -14.08 -30.47 -5.40
CA PHE A 575 -13.54 -31.21 -4.26
C PHE A 575 -13.83 -32.69 -4.44
N MET A 576 -12.87 -33.55 -4.15
CA MET A 576 -12.92 -34.98 -4.45
C MET A 576 -12.49 -35.79 -3.22
N VAL A 577 -13.32 -36.67 -2.66
CA VAL A 577 -12.94 -37.58 -1.57
C VAL A 577 -12.77 -39.00 -2.11
N ASN A 578 -11.59 -39.61 -1.93
CA ASN A 578 -11.20 -40.89 -2.52
C ASN A 578 -11.41 -40.95 -4.04
N GLY A 579 -11.18 -39.83 -4.73
CA GLY A 579 -11.36 -39.73 -6.18
C GLY A 579 -12.81 -39.60 -6.65
N LYS A 580 -13.78 -39.44 -5.74
CA LYS A 580 -15.18 -39.09 -6.08
C LYS A 580 -15.49 -37.66 -5.71
N GLU A 581 -16.23 -36.94 -6.54
CA GLU A 581 -16.63 -35.57 -6.24
C GLU A 581 -17.45 -35.50 -4.95
N LEU A 582 -17.01 -34.64 -4.03
CA LEU A 582 -17.71 -34.33 -2.79
C LEU A 582 -18.82 -33.34 -3.11
N TRP A 583 -20.05 -33.79 -2.93
CA TRP A 583 -21.23 -32.95 -3.03
C TRP A 583 -21.80 -32.74 -1.63
N ILE A 584 -22.07 -31.50 -1.22
CA ILE A 584 -22.59 -31.16 0.10
C ILE A 584 -24.01 -30.62 -0.05
N ASN A 585 -24.97 -31.29 0.57
CA ASN A 585 -26.35 -30.86 0.68
C ASN A 585 -26.67 -30.71 2.16
N GLY A 586 -26.68 -29.46 2.63
CA GLY A 586 -26.63 -29.11 4.04
C GLY A 586 -27.92 -28.52 4.59
N VAL A 587 -28.22 -28.80 5.85
CA VAL A 587 -29.32 -28.18 6.62
C VAL A 587 -28.87 -27.69 8.00
N ASN A 588 -29.74 -26.98 8.71
CA ASN A 588 -29.58 -26.70 10.13
C ASN A 588 -30.50 -27.64 10.92
N THR A 589 -29.95 -28.50 11.77
CA THR A 589 -30.76 -29.35 12.66
C THR A 589 -30.90 -28.66 14.02
N PRO A 590 -32.13 -28.34 14.46
CA PRO A 590 -32.34 -27.80 15.80
C PRO A 590 -32.08 -28.87 16.86
N TRP A 591 -31.77 -28.41 18.07
CA TRP A 591 -31.74 -29.23 19.28
C TRP A 591 -33.08 -29.91 19.52
N GLN A 592 -33.03 -31.06 20.18
CA GLN A 592 -34.22 -31.69 20.76
C GLN A 592 -34.54 -31.08 22.12
N ASN A 593 -33.52 -30.87 22.95
CA ASN A 593 -33.64 -30.23 24.26
C ASN A 593 -32.70 -29.03 24.35
N TRP A 594 -33.07 -28.09 25.22
CA TRP A 594 -32.16 -27.02 25.60
C TRP A 594 -30.88 -27.60 26.23
N ASN A 595 -29.73 -27.28 25.63
CA ASN A 595 -28.41 -27.84 25.92
C ASN A 595 -28.40 -29.39 25.92
N ASP A 596 -28.63 -29.97 24.74
CA ASP A 596 -28.62 -31.43 24.54
C ASP A 596 -27.32 -32.12 25.03
N PHE A 597 -26.18 -31.45 24.94
CA PHE A 597 -24.85 -32.06 25.15
C PHE A 597 -24.26 -31.75 26.55
N GLU A 598 -25.05 -31.86 27.61
CA GLU A 598 -24.58 -31.68 29.00
C GLU A 598 -24.57 -33.00 29.80
N GLY A 599 -24.45 -34.14 29.12
CA GLY A 599 -24.55 -35.49 29.71
C GLY A 599 -25.97 -36.04 29.71
N ARG A 600 -26.82 -35.55 28.80
CA ARG A 600 -28.26 -35.81 28.73
C ARG A 600 -28.78 -35.87 27.28
N MET A 601 -27.89 -36.09 26.31
CA MET A 601 -28.25 -36.25 24.91
C MET A 601 -29.18 -37.46 24.71
N ASP A 602 -30.30 -37.25 24.02
CA ASP A 602 -31.19 -38.34 23.60
C ASP A 602 -30.63 -39.05 22.36
N GLU A 603 -29.89 -40.13 22.58
CA GLU A 603 -29.31 -40.96 21.51
C GLU A 603 -30.36 -41.48 20.52
N VAL A 604 -31.57 -41.79 20.98
CA VAL A 604 -32.64 -42.34 20.12
C VAL A 604 -33.20 -41.27 19.20
N PHE A 605 -33.29 -40.02 19.67
CA PHE A 605 -33.67 -38.90 18.83
C PHE A 605 -32.63 -38.66 17.73
N TRP A 606 -31.36 -38.51 18.09
CA TRP A 606 -30.30 -38.16 17.12
C TRP A 606 -30.08 -39.27 16.09
N ASP A 607 -30.24 -40.54 16.47
CA ASP A 607 -30.23 -41.67 15.54
C ASP A 607 -31.35 -41.57 14.50
N LYS A 608 -32.58 -41.28 14.95
CA LYS A 608 -33.73 -41.10 14.03
C LYS A 608 -33.59 -39.87 13.15
N GLU A 609 -33.08 -38.77 13.67
CA GLU A 609 -32.95 -37.53 12.92
C GLU A 609 -31.88 -37.65 11.83
N PHE A 610 -30.72 -38.25 12.12
CA PHE A 610 -29.72 -38.49 11.08
C PHE A 610 -30.14 -39.56 10.08
N ALA A 611 -30.87 -40.59 10.51
CA ALA A 611 -31.52 -41.51 9.57
C ALA A 611 -32.49 -40.80 8.62
N ARG A 612 -33.22 -39.80 9.11
CA ARG A 612 -34.12 -38.98 8.27
C ARG A 612 -33.34 -38.13 7.26
N LEU A 613 -32.28 -37.45 7.71
CA LEU A 613 -31.44 -36.65 6.80
C LEU A 613 -30.83 -37.50 5.69
N GLU A 614 -30.30 -38.67 6.05
CA GLU A 614 -29.76 -39.64 5.08
C GLU A 614 -30.84 -40.09 4.07
N ALA A 615 -32.04 -40.43 4.54
CA ALA A 615 -33.17 -40.82 3.68
C ALA A 615 -33.61 -39.69 2.71
N ASP A 616 -33.45 -38.43 3.13
CA ASP A 616 -33.74 -37.24 2.33
C ASP A 616 -32.57 -36.82 1.41
N ASN A 617 -31.49 -37.62 1.33
CA ASN A 617 -30.25 -37.31 0.60
C ASN A 617 -29.56 -36.01 1.07
N ILE A 618 -29.68 -35.69 2.35
CA ILE A 618 -28.94 -34.64 3.04
C ILE A 618 -27.76 -35.30 3.74
N ASN A 619 -26.55 -34.81 3.45
CA ASN A 619 -25.31 -35.42 3.94
C ASN A 619 -24.49 -34.49 4.82
N CYS A 620 -25.06 -33.35 5.22
CA CYS A 620 -24.42 -32.38 6.09
C CYS A 620 -25.46 -31.67 6.95
N THR A 621 -25.15 -31.45 8.23
CA THR A 621 -25.98 -30.63 9.10
C THR A 621 -25.18 -29.78 10.06
N ARG A 622 -25.64 -28.56 10.32
CA ARG A 622 -25.14 -27.69 11.38
C ARG A 622 -25.99 -27.87 12.63
N ILE A 623 -25.31 -28.16 13.75
CA ILE A 623 -25.93 -28.33 15.07
C ILE A 623 -25.19 -27.43 16.05
N TRP A 624 -25.94 -26.80 16.93
CA TRP A 624 -25.33 -26.04 18.01
C TRP A 624 -25.01 -26.95 19.20
N VAL A 625 -23.95 -26.65 19.93
CA VAL A 625 -23.39 -27.55 20.96
C VAL A 625 -23.52 -26.98 22.38
N ASN A 626 -23.58 -25.66 22.55
CA ASN A 626 -23.83 -25.02 23.84
C ASN A 626 -24.55 -23.65 23.70
N CYS A 627 -25.57 -23.40 24.53
CA CYS A 627 -26.30 -22.13 24.60
C CYS A 627 -26.14 -21.33 25.91
N ASN A 628 -25.55 -21.86 26.98
CA ASN A 628 -25.37 -21.09 28.22
C ASN A 628 -23.97 -21.27 28.83
N GLY A 629 -23.58 -20.34 29.70
CA GLY A 629 -22.22 -20.28 30.22
C GLY A 629 -21.94 -21.24 31.37
N GLU A 630 -22.92 -22.02 31.84
CA GLU A 630 -22.84 -22.69 33.14
C GLU A 630 -22.90 -24.22 33.10
N GLY A 631 -23.46 -24.82 32.04
CA GLY A 631 -23.73 -26.27 32.03
C GLY A 631 -22.64 -27.15 31.39
N VAL A 632 -21.75 -26.58 30.58
CA VAL A 632 -20.58 -27.29 30.00
C VAL A 632 -19.28 -26.89 30.69
N VAL A 633 -19.08 -25.60 30.95
CA VAL A 633 -17.87 -25.06 31.58
C VAL A 633 -18.30 -24.26 32.80
N GLN A 634 -17.83 -24.63 33.98
CA GLN A 634 -18.03 -23.82 35.18
C GLN A 634 -16.80 -22.96 35.42
N LEU A 635 -17.04 -21.68 35.69
CA LEU A 635 -16.01 -20.74 36.09
C LEU A 635 -16.00 -20.59 37.62
N ASP A 636 -14.83 -20.34 38.21
CA ASP A 636 -14.72 -19.87 39.59
C ASP A 636 -14.88 -18.35 39.69
N ASP A 637 -14.92 -17.84 40.92
CA ASP A 637 -15.14 -16.42 41.22
C ASP A 637 -13.99 -15.52 40.71
N SER A 638 -12.89 -16.10 40.22
CA SER A 638 -11.80 -15.40 39.55
C SER A 638 -11.92 -15.39 38.01
N GLY A 639 -13.00 -15.97 37.47
CA GLY A 639 -13.23 -16.12 36.04
C GLY A 639 -12.44 -17.26 35.40
N LYS A 640 -11.79 -18.14 36.18
CA LYS A 640 -11.03 -19.29 35.67
C LYS A 640 -11.91 -20.53 35.57
N ILE A 641 -11.57 -21.44 34.65
CA ILE A 641 -12.28 -22.72 34.53
C ILE A 641 -12.06 -23.54 35.80
N LYS A 642 -13.15 -23.76 36.53
CA LYS A 642 -13.22 -24.58 37.72
C LYS A 642 -13.40 -26.06 37.36
N SER A 643 -14.28 -26.34 36.40
CA SER A 643 -14.57 -27.70 35.92
C SER A 643 -15.23 -27.68 34.55
N ILE A 644 -15.10 -28.80 33.83
CA ILE A 644 -15.81 -29.06 32.58
C ILE A 644 -16.68 -30.29 32.81
N ASN A 645 -17.94 -30.23 32.37
CA ASN A 645 -18.89 -31.32 32.52
C ASN A 645 -18.44 -32.50 31.64
N GLN A 646 -17.97 -33.59 32.27
CA GLN A 646 -17.50 -34.76 31.53
C GLN A 646 -18.61 -35.46 30.71
N GLY A 647 -19.87 -35.29 31.11
CA GLY A 647 -21.03 -35.77 30.35
C GLY A 647 -21.12 -35.16 28.95
N HIS A 648 -20.63 -33.94 28.77
CA HIS A 648 -20.57 -33.25 27.47
C HIS A 648 -19.78 -34.04 26.43
N TRP A 649 -18.57 -34.46 26.80
CA TRP A 649 -17.69 -35.20 25.89
C TRP A 649 -18.28 -36.56 25.53
N ASN A 650 -18.87 -37.25 26.52
CA ASN A 650 -19.54 -38.53 26.28
C ASN A 650 -20.71 -38.39 25.30
N ASP A 651 -21.47 -37.31 25.38
CA ASP A 651 -22.59 -37.05 24.48
C ASP A 651 -22.11 -36.73 23.05
N LEU A 652 -21.07 -35.91 22.89
CA LEU A 652 -20.49 -35.62 21.57
C LEU A 652 -19.91 -36.87 20.91
N ASP A 653 -19.21 -37.73 21.67
CA ASP A 653 -18.70 -39.00 21.16
C ASP A 653 -19.83 -39.89 20.62
N LYS A 654 -20.97 -39.91 21.30
CA LYS A 654 -22.17 -40.64 20.84
C LYS A 654 -22.77 -40.00 19.60
N LEU A 655 -22.94 -38.68 19.58
CA LEU A 655 -23.47 -37.95 18.42
C LEU A 655 -22.64 -38.24 17.16
N PHE A 656 -21.32 -38.17 17.25
CA PHE A 656 -20.45 -38.40 16.09
C PHE A 656 -20.47 -39.86 15.62
N LYS A 657 -20.59 -40.83 16.53
CA LYS A 657 -20.80 -42.25 16.16
C LYS A 657 -22.13 -42.45 15.41
N ILE A 658 -23.19 -41.76 15.84
CA ILE A 658 -24.49 -41.79 15.16
C ILE A 658 -24.41 -41.09 13.80
N ALA A 659 -23.69 -39.96 13.71
CA ALA A 659 -23.46 -39.24 12.46
C ALA A 659 -22.72 -40.09 11.41
N GLU A 660 -21.65 -40.76 11.85
CA GLU A 660 -20.87 -41.66 11.02
C GLU A 660 -21.73 -42.84 10.51
N LYS A 661 -22.53 -43.44 11.40
CA LYS A 661 -23.47 -44.52 11.05
C LYS A 661 -24.44 -44.12 9.92
N HIS A 662 -24.86 -42.85 9.88
CA HIS A 662 -25.84 -42.32 8.91
C HIS A 662 -25.21 -41.51 7.77
N HIS A 663 -23.88 -41.53 7.64
CA HIS A 663 -23.15 -40.79 6.60
C HIS A 663 -23.46 -39.28 6.58
N VAL A 664 -23.78 -38.71 7.74
CA VAL A 664 -24.08 -37.28 7.89
C VAL A 664 -22.85 -36.57 8.46
N TYR A 665 -22.35 -35.57 7.75
CA TYR A 665 -21.31 -34.69 8.27
C TYR A 665 -21.90 -33.68 9.26
N VAL A 666 -21.42 -33.66 10.50
CA VAL A 666 -21.87 -32.71 11.53
C VAL A 666 -20.93 -31.50 11.57
N MET A 667 -21.51 -30.30 11.45
CA MET A 667 -20.88 -29.00 11.65
C MET A 667 -21.26 -28.46 13.04
N PRO A 668 -20.46 -28.74 14.10
CA PRO A 668 -20.77 -28.28 15.44
C PRO A 668 -20.55 -26.77 15.57
N THR A 669 -21.54 -26.05 16.08
CA THR A 669 -21.41 -24.63 16.41
C THR A 669 -21.34 -24.48 17.93
N ILE A 670 -20.17 -24.10 18.43
CA ILE A 670 -19.80 -24.28 19.85
C ILE A 670 -20.46 -23.24 20.78
N LEU A 671 -20.78 -22.04 20.31
CA LEU A 671 -21.24 -20.92 21.16
C LEU A 671 -22.39 -20.16 20.52
N SER A 672 -23.56 -20.13 21.16
CA SER A 672 -24.72 -19.34 20.71
C SER A 672 -24.53 -17.83 20.93
N PHE A 673 -25.15 -17.02 20.09
CA PHE A 673 -25.23 -15.57 20.26
C PHE A 673 -26.01 -15.15 21.52
N ASP A 674 -26.83 -16.04 22.09
CA ASP A 674 -27.61 -15.78 23.31
C ASP A 674 -26.74 -15.73 24.58
N HIS A 675 -25.49 -16.23 24.53
CA HIS A 675 -24.51 -16.07 25.62
C HIS A 675 -24.25 -14.61 26.01
N PHE A 676 -24.57 -13.65 25.12
CA PHE A 676 -24.28 -12.23 25.30
C PHE A 676 -25.54 -11.36 25.45
N LYS A 677 -26.73 -11.96 25.56
CA LYS A 677 -28.01 -11.24 25.45
C LYS A 677 -28.63 -10.71 26.74
N SER A 678 -27.98 -10.84 27.90
CA SER A 678 -28.49 -10.16 29.11
C SER A 678 -27.39 -9.76 30.09
N GLU A 679 -27.32 -8.46 30.36
CA GLU A 679 -26.89 -7.95 31.67
C GLU A 679 -27.89 -8.47 32.73
N ASN A 680 -27.38 -9.07 33.82
CA ASN A 680 -28.09 -9.48 35.04
C ASN A 680 -29.20 -10.55 34.92
N THR A 681 -28.93 -11.75 35.45
CA THR A 681 -29.66 -12.30 36.63
C THR A 681 -28.89 -13.48 37.25
N GLY A 682 -28.29 -13.22 38.41
CA GLY A 682 -27.72 -14.08 39.44
C GLY A 682 -27.62 -15.60 39.32
N ALA A 683 -26.41 -16.09 39.59
CA ALA A 683 -26.07 -17.13 40.57
C ALA A 683 -24.54 -17.01 40.80
N GLY A 684 -24.02 -16.70 41.97
CA GLY A 684 -24.10 -17.57 43.13
C GLY A 684 -22.70 -18.05 43.54
N ARG A 685 -21.79 -17.11 43.77
CA ARG A 685 -20.84 -17.07 44.90
C ARG A 685 -20.43 -15.63 45.18
#